data_AF-A0A7W4Z3A7-F1
#
_entry.id   AF-A0A7W4Z3A7-F1
#
_cell.length_a   1.000
_cell.length_b   1.000
_cell.length_c   1.000
_cell.angle_alpha   90.00
_cell.angle_beta   90.00
_cell.angle_gamma   90.00
#
_symmetry.space_group_name_H-M   'P 1'
#
loop_
_entity.id
_entity.type
_entity.pdbx_description
1 polymer ?
#
loop_
_entity_poly.entity_id
_entity_poly.type
_entity_poly.pdbx_seq_one_letter_code
_entity_poly.pdbx_strand_id
1 'polypeptide(L)'
;MKISRVEAIPYAIPYRKPLRFASGEVLTAEHVLVRVHTDDGVVGTADAPPRPFTYGETQTSVRSIVADAFGPAIVGTSILDREVVLARLNRTVGNPVAKAAVDMAIWDAIGQTLGASVTELLGGWTDRLRVSHMVGFAPAAEMVAEAERMRDEHGVTTFKVKVGRRPYRLDVDACRALREALGPDVELYVDGNRGWTASEAARALEEMADLGLSFAEELCPADDVLGRRWLVQQATVPMFADESVARPGEVTRELLSGAATGISIKTSRTGFTTSQRLVGLCEGLGVEVVIGNQIDSQVGSLCAAAFGAAYPLTARRPAELSNFLDMTDDLLAEPLVIEDGELRVRQGPGLGIEIDDDKLARYRQDRDHHQPSKERSTTMTQQLDHPELTEQDATAAASGANATAVFRSKAAAAGPAISKERVDEVATAAIRALHDVIREKQVTYTEYDHLKSWLIQVGLDGEWPLFLDVWLEHVVEEVANADRQGSKGTIEGPYYVPESPELPAVATLPMRDDEPGTDLVFQGQVRSVDGAPLGGAVVDIWHADDYGFYSQFAPSLPEWLFRGRVVTDEEGCFAIGTKQPAPYQIPTDGSCGRLIDAAGWHAWRPAHIHLKVSADGHQTVTSQLYFEGGEYVETDIADAVKPELMLAPTPRADGQGNEVTYDFVLDPAHDPAHD
;
A
#
# COMPACT_ATOMS: atom_id res chain seq x y z
N MET A 1 0.17 1.00 -33.59
CA MET A 1 -0.84 0.91 -32.50
C MET A 1 -0.42 0.02 -31.32
N LYS A 2 0.82 -0.48 -31.23
CA LYS A 2 1.29 -1.16 -30.00
C LYS A 2 1.83 -0.12 -29.02
N ILE A 3 1.56 -0.32 -27.73
CA ILE A 3 2.14 0.50 -26.66
C ILE A 3 3.65 0.28 -26.64
N SER A 4 4.42 1.34 -26.86
CA SER A 4 5.88 1.33 -26.88
C SER A 4 6.47 1.79 -25.53
N ARG A 5 5.80 2.71 -24.83
CA ARG A 5 6.21 3.25 -23.54
C ARG A 5 5.00 3.79 -22.76
N VAL A 6 5.05 3.71 -21.44
CA VAL A 6 4.18 4.47 -20.55
C VAL A 6 5.04 5.36 -19.66
N GLU A 7 4.73 6.65 -19.61
CA GLU A 7 5.44 7.67 -18.85
C GLU A 7 4.52 8.24 -17.77
N ALA A 8 5.08 8.52 -16.60
CA ALA A 8 4.38 9.10 -15.45
C ALA A 8 5.18 10.30 -14.92
N ILE A 9 4.69 11.51 -15.19
CA ILE A 9 5.39 12.76 -14.90
C ILE A 9 4.71 13.43 -13.70
N PRO A 10 5.32 13.44 -12.50
CA PRO A 10 4.77 14.16 -11.36
C PRO A 10 4.85 15.67 -11.63
N TYR A 11 3.79 16.41 -11.31
CA TYR A 11 3.77 17.86 -11.40
C TYR A 11 2.98 18.48 -10.24
N ALA A 12 3.29 19.73 -9.92
CA ALA A 12 2.65 20.47 -8.83
C ALA A 12 2.24 21.87 -9.27
N ILE A 13 0.94 22.19 -9.15
CA ILE A 13 0.39 23.52 -9.46
C ILE A 13 -0.27 24.10 -8.20
N PRO A 14 0.16 25.28 -7.71
CA PRO A 14 -0.44 25.91 -6.55
C PRO A 14 -1.91 26.29 -6.78
N TYR A 15 -2.72 26.27 -5.72
CA TYR A 15 -4.08 26.83 -5.74
C TYR A 15 -4.08 28.33 -5.39
N ARG A 16 -5.06 29.06 -5.93
CA ARG A 16 -5.39 30.45 -5.59
C ARG A 16 -5.92 30.55 -4.16
N LYS A 17 -6.68 29.54 -3.73
CA LYS A 17 -7.19 29.37 -2.38
C LYS A 17 -7.26 27.87 -2.03
N PRO A 18 -7.04 27.49 -0.76
CA PRO A 18 -7.24 26.11 -0.31
C PRO A 18 -8.68 25.63 -0.56
N LEU A 19 -8.84 24.43 -1.12
CA LEU A 19 -10.12 23.74 -1.11
C LEU A 19 -10.20 22.84 0.13
N ARG A 20 -11.11 23.16 1.04
CA ARG A 20 -11.27 22.47 2.34
C ARG A 20 -12.58 21.69 2.41
N PHE A 21 -12.52 20.48 2.96
CA PHE A 21 -13.65 19.55 3.12
C PHE A 21 -13.39 18.61 4.31
N ALA A 22 -14.35 17.75 4.67
CA ALA A 22 -14.29 17.04 5.95
C ALA A 22 -13.11 16.05 6.07
N SER A 23 -12.70 15.43 4.96
CA SER A 23 -11.64 14.43 4.93
C SER A 23 -10.24 15.01 4.67
N GLY A 24 -10.09 16.31 4.39
CA GLY A 24 -8.79 16.92 4.15
C GLY A 24 -8.86 18.32 3.51
N GLU A 25 -7.71 18.79 3.03
CA GLU A 25 -7.60 20.01 2.23
C GLU A 25 -6.62 19.83 1.08
N VAL A 26 -6.80 20.62 0.01
CA VAL A 26 -5.90 20.69 -1.14
C VAL A 26 -5.36 22.11 -1.29
N LEU A 27 -4.05 22.25 -1.17
CA LEU A 27 -3.30 23.51 -1.32
C LEU A 27 -2.60 23.61 -2.68
N THR A 28 -2.28 22.45 -3.26
CA THR A 28 -1.51 22.29 -4.49
C THR A 28 -2.05 21.07 -5.23
N ALA A 29 -2.24 21.16 -6.55
CA ALA A 29 -2.50 20.00 -7.41
C ALA A 29 -1.19 19.23 -7.62
N GLU A 30 -0.87 18.33 -6.69
CA GLU A 30 0.26 17.39 -6.80
C GLU A 30 -0.20 16.13 -7.55
N HIS A 31 -0.25 16.22 -8.87
CA HIS A 31 -0.79 15.18 -9.73
C HIS A 31 0.31 14.48 -10.52
N VAL A 32 -0.06 13.47 -11.32
CA VAL A 32 0.83 12.78 -12.24
C VAL A 32 0.22 12.81 -13.64
N LEU A 33 0.92 13.41 -14.60
CA LEU A 33 0.54 13.34 -16.01
C LEU A 33 1.00 11.99 -16.57
N VAL A 34 0.06 11.16 -17.01
CA VAL A 34 0.33 9.85 -17.61
C VAL A 34 0.28 9.97 -19.12
N ARG A 35 1.33 9.48 -19.80
CA ARG A 35 1.43 9.44 -21.26
C ARG A 35 1.63 8.00 -21.75
N VAL A 36 0.82 7.57 -22.70
CA VAL A 36 0.93 6.27 -23.35
C VAL A 36 1.39 6.49 -24.79
N HIS A 37 2.61 6.07 -25.07
CA HIS A 37 3.23 6.18 -26.39
C HIS A 37 2.99 4.91 -27.19
N THR A 38 2.74 5.07 -28.49
CA THR A 38 2.62 3.94 -29.41
C THR A 38 3.85 3.82 -30.33
N ASP A 39 3.99 2.69 -31.01
CA ASP A 39 5.03 2.41 -32.00
C ASP A 39 4.89 3.22 -33.31
N ASP A 40 3.71 3.77 -33.58
CA ASP A 40 3.39 4.67 -34.70
C ASP A 40 3.42 6.16 -34.31
N GLY A 41 3.90 6.50 -33.11
CA GLY A 41 4.18 7.87 -32.70
C GLY A 41 2.99 8.65 -32.11
N VAL A 42 1.84 8.02 -31.93
CA VAL A 42 0.69 8.61 -31.21
C VAL A 42 0.99 8.61 -29.71
N VAL A 43 0.57 9.68 -29.03
CA VAL A 43 0.73 9.81 -27.58
C VAL A 43 -0.59 10.19 -26.94
N GLY A 44 -1.19 9.22 -26.27
CA GLY A 44 -2.38 9.46 -25.46
C GLY A 44 -2.01 10.00 -24.08
N THR A 45 -2.83 10.91 -23.56
CA THR A 45 -2.52 11.65 -22.33
C THR A 45 -3.71 11.67 -21.37
N ALA A 46 -3.45 11.55 -20.08
CA ALA A 46 -4.44 11.72 -19.03
C ALA A 46 -3.81 12.20 -17.72
N ASP A 47 -4.63 12.79 -16.85
CA ASP A 47 -4.23 13.21 -15.51
C ASP A 47 -4.55 12.15 -14.46
N ALA A 48 -3.71 12.07 -13.43
CA ALA A 48 -3.87 11.18 -12.28
C ALA A 48 -3.79 12.00 -10.99
N PRO A 49 -4.93 12.40 -10.38
CA PRO A 49 -4.97 13.13 -9.12
C PRO A 49 -4.93 12.19 -7.89
N PRO A 50 -3.78 11.98 -7.23
CA PRO A 50 -3.70 11.14 -6.03
C PRO A 50 -4.46 11.77 -4.86
N ARG A 51 -5.19 10.96 -4.09
CA ARG A 51 -5.99 11.44 -2.94
C ARG A 51 -5.79 10.50 -1.76
N PRO A 52 -4.79 10.75 -0.89
CA PRO A 52 -4.48 9.86 0.24
C PRO A 52 -5.67 9.68 1.18
N PHE A 53 -6.44 10.74 1.42
CA PHE A 53 -7.64 10.75 2.27
C PHE A 53 -8.87 10.07 1.62
N THR A 54 -8.79 9.66 0.35
CA THR A 54 -9.90 8.99 -0.36
C THR A 54 -9.52 7.56 -0.77
N TYR A 55 -8.38 7.36 -1.43
CA TYR A 55 -7.95 6.06 -1.97
C TYR A 55 -6.63 5.54 -1.38
N GLY A 56 -5.95 6.33 -0.54
CA GLY A 56 -4.62 6.01 -0.02
C GLY A 56 -3.46 6.23 -1.01
N GLU A 57 -3.74 6.61 -2.26
CA GLU A 57 -2.71 6.89 -3.27
C GLU A 57 -2.03 8.25 -3.03
N THR A 58 -0.70 8.28 -3.16
CA THR A 58 0.15 9.48 -3.15
C THR A 58 0.71 9.75 -4.55
N GLN A 59 1.25 10.94 -4.80
CA GLN A 59 1.89 11.24 -6.09
C GLN A 59 3.05 10.29 -6.38
N THR A 60 3.87 9.99 -5.37
CA THR A 60 4.95 9.00 -5.46
C THR A 60 4.42 7.61 -5.75
N SER A 61 3.38 7.14 -5.05
CA SER A 61 2.84 5.80 -5.27
C SER A 61 2.26 5.63 -6.67
N VAL A 62 1.56 6.66 -7.19
CA VAL A 62 1.02 6.67 -8.55
C VAL A 62 2.15 6.62 -9.59
N ARG A 63 3.17 7.47 -9.44
CA ARG A 63 4.33 7.46 -10.34
C ARG A 63 5.01 6.10 -10.35
N SER A 64 5.34 5.56 -9.18
CA SER A 64 6.02 4.28 -9.03
C SER A 64 5.19 3.13 -9.57
N ILE A 65 3.89 3.01 -9.24
CA ILE A 65 3.11 1.88 -9.73
C ILE A 65 2.92 1.91 -11.25
N VAL A 66 2.83 3.10 -11.86
CA VAL A 66 2.79 3.24 -13.31
C VAL A 66 4.11 2.83 -13.95
N ALA A 67 5.24 3.31 -13.42
CA ALA A 67 6.57 3.03 -13.96
C ALA A 67 7.02 1.58 -13.74
N ASP A 68 6.83 1.05 -12.54
CA ASP A 68 7.48 -0.18 -12.07
C ASP A 68 6.61 -1.42 -12.31
N ALA A 69 5.28 -1.26 -12.42
CA ALA A 69 4.36 -2.39 -12.57
C ALA A 69 3.47 -2.28 -13.82
N PHE A 70 2.76 -1.17 -14.01
CA PHE A 70 1.74 -1.08 -15.07
C PHE A 70 2.36 -0.94 -16.46
N GLY A 71 3.34 -0.05 -16.63
CA GLY A 71 4.09 0.10 -17.88
C GLY A 71 4.67 -1.23 -18.38
N PRO A 72 5.53 -1.90 -17.59
CA PRO A 72 6.10 -3.20 -17.95
C PRO A 72 5.05 -4.27 -18.29
N ALA A 73 3.90 -4.25 -17.60
CA ALA A 73 2.83 -5.22 -17.85
C ALA A 73 2.11 -5.03 -19.18
N ILE A 74 2.13 -3.84 -19.79
CA ILE A 74 1.30 -3.51 -20.96
C ILE A 74 2.07 -3.08 -22.21
N VAL A 75 3.37 -2.76 -22.08
CA VAL A 75 4.24 -2.52 -23.23
C VAL A 75 4.21 -3.74 -24.18
N GLY A 76 4.11 -3.47 -25.48
CA GLY A 76 3.97 -4.46 -26.53
C GLY A 76 2.52 -4.88 -26.85
N THR A 77 1.55 -4.53 -25.99
CA THR A 77 0.11 -4.78 -26.23
C THR A 77 -0.49 -3.70 -27.14
N SER A 78 -1.50 -4.05 -27.95
CA SER A 78 -2.21 -3.08 -28.77
C SER A 78 -3.03 -2.13 -27.89
N ILE A 79 -3.12 -0.85 -28.24
CA ILE A 79 -4.07 0.08 -27.61
C ILE A 79 -5.52 -0.36 -27.81
N LEU A 80 -5.80 -1.19 -28.83
CA LEU A 80 -7.14 -1.75 -29.06
C LEU A 80 -7.48 -2.93 -28.14
N ASP A 81 -6.48 -3.54 -27.49
CA ASP A 81 -6.68 -4.69 -26.58
C ASP A 81 -7.02 -4.22 -25.15
N ARG A 82 -7.92 -3.23 -25.01
CA ARG A 82 -8.24 -2.56 -23.73
C ARG A 82 -8.63 -3.53 -22.62
N GLU A 83 -9.38 -4.58 -22.95
CA GLU A 83 -9.77 -5.62 -21.99
C GLU A 83 -8.57 -6.43 -21.47
N VAL A 84 -7.59 -6.70 -22.34
CA VAL A 84 -6.34 -7.38 -21.96
C VAL A 84 -5.52 -6.46 -21.06
N VAL A 85 -5.39 -5.18 -21.43
CA VAL A 85 -4.71 -4.18 -20.59
C VAL A 85 -5.35 -4.12 -19.21
N LEU A 86 -6.66 -3.88 -19.13
CA LEU A 86 -7.38 -3.79 -17.87
C LEU A 86 -7.27 -5.07 -17.03
N ALA A 87 -7.33 -6.25 -17.65
CA ALA A 87 -7.12 -7.53 -16.95
C ALA A 87 -5.70 -7.63 -16.36
N ARG A 88 -4.67 -7.16 -17.07
CA ARG A 88 -3.29 -7.16 -16.56
C ARG A 88 -3.11 -6.18 -15.42
N LEU A 89 -3.66 -4.97 -15.53
CA LEU A 89 -3.61 -3.95 -14.47
C LEU A 89 -4.34 -4.42 -13.21
N ASN A 90 -5.45 -5.15 -13.37
CA ASN A 90 -6.26 -5.66 -12.26
C ASN A 90 -5.65 -6.85 -11.51
N ARG A 91 -4.51 -7.40 -11.97
CA ARG A 91 -3.71 -8.32 -11.13
C ARG A 91 -3.15 -7.62 -9.89
N THR A 92 -2.91 -6.31 -9.98
CA THR A 92 -2.56 -5.47 -8.83
C THR A 92 -3.83 -4.95 -8.18
N VAL A 93 -3.98 -5.12 -6.87
CA VAL A 93 -5.15 -4.62 -6.11
C VAL A 93 -5.05 -3.10 -5.90
N GLY A 94 -6.19 -2.43 -5.76
CA GLY A 94 -6.24 -0.99 -5.50
C GLY A 94 -5.73 -0.15 -6.67
N ASN A 95 -5.03 0.94 -6.36
CA ASN A 95 -4.44 1.90 -7.31
C ASN A 95 -5.45 2.43 -8.36
N PRO A 96 -6.68 2.81 -7.96
CA PRO A 96 -7.72 3.19 -8.91
C PRO A 96 -7.32 4.40 -9.78
N VAL A 97 -6.65 5.40 -9.20
CA VAL A 97 -6.27 6.63 -9.92
C VAL A 97 -5.21 6.33 -10.98
N ALA A 98 -4.17 5.58 -10.62
CA ALA A 98 -3.14 5.19 -11.58
C ALA A 98 -3.71 4.36 -12.74
N LYS A 99 -4.60 3.40 -12.46
CA LYS A 99 -5.26 2.58 -13.49
C LYS A 99 -6.16 3.40 -14.40
N ALA A 100 -6.94 4.31 -13.81
CA ALA A 100 -7.84 5.20 -14.54
C ALA A 100 -7.08 6.08 -15.54
N ALA A 101 -5.96 6.67 -15.11
CA ALA A 101 -5.15 7.50 -15.98
C ALA A 101 -4.54 6.72 -17.15
N VAL A 102 -4.04 5.50 -16.92
CA VAL A 102 -3.56 4.63 -18.02
C VAL A 102 -4.69 4.29 -18.99
N ASP A 103 -5.88 3.93 -18.50
CA ASP A 103 -7.04 3.62 -19.34
C ASP A 103 -7.47 4.83 -20.19
N MET A 104 -7.60 6.02 -19.58
CA MET A 104 -7.98 7.24 -20.29
C MET A 104 -6.93 7.67 -21.32
N ALA A 105 -5.64 7.56 -21.01
CA ALA A 105 -4.57 7.82 -21.97
C ALA A 105 -4.61 6.84 -23.16
N ILE A 106 -4.92 5.56 -22.93
CA ILE A 106 -5.13 4.60 -24.02
C ILE A 106 -6.31 5.02 -24.90
N TRP A 107 -7.44 5.43 -24.31
CA TRP A 107 -8.60 5.91 -25.05
C TRP A 107 -8.29 7.17 -25.87
N ASP A 108 -7.53 8.11 -25.32
CA ASP A 108 -7.06 9.28 -26.05
C ASP A 108 -6.22 8.87 -27.26
N ALA A 109 -5.26 7.96 -27.09
CA ALA A 109 -4.47 7.41 -28.20
C ALA A 109 -5.33 6.70 -29.26
N ILE A 110 -6.39 5.98 -28.86
CA ILE A 110 -7.33 5.34 -29.80
C ILE A 110 -8.05 6.42 -30.61
N GLY A 111 -8.61 7.44 -29.96
CA GLY A 111 -9.32 8.50 -30.65
C GLY A 111 -8.43 9.27 -31.61
N GLN A 112 -7.19 9.58 -31.21
CA GLN A 112 -6.19 10.20 -32.07
C GLN A 112 -5.87 9.33 -33.30
N THR A 113 -5.63 8.03 -33.08
CA THR A 113 -5.34 7.08 -34.16
C THR A 113 -6.50 6.95 -35.16
N LEU A 114 -7.74 6.96 -34.66
CA LEU A 114 -8.94 6.82 -35.48
C LEU A 114 -9.45 8.13 -36.09
N GLY A 115 -8.90 9.28 -35.68
CA GLY A 115 -9.40 10.59 -36.08
C GLY A 115 -10.79 10.92 -35.53
N ALA A 116 -11.18 10.34 -34.39
CA ALA A 116 -12.50 10.49 -33.77
C ALA A 116 -12.38 10.93 -32.30
N SER A 117 -13.36 11.68 -31.80
CA SER A 117 -13.36 12.06 -30.39
C SER A 117 -13.68 10.86 -29.48
N VAL A 118 -13.11 10.83 -28.28
CA VAL A 118 -13.44 9.79 -27.29
C VAL A 118 -14.93 9.80 -26.95
N THR A 119 -15.57 10.98 -26.91
CA THR A 119 -17.01 11.10 -26.67
C THR A 119 -17.85 10.39 -27.73
N GLU A 120 -17.52 10.55 -29.01
CA GLU A 120 -18.18 9.82 -30.11
C GLU A 120 -17.94 8.32 -30.03
N LEU A 121 -16.70 7.90 -29.72
CA LEU A 121 -16.36 6.49 -29.59
C LEU A 121 -17.08 5.80 -28.42
N LEU A 122 -17.40 6.54 -27.36
CA LEU A 122 -18.14 6.04 -26.20
C LEU A 122 -19.66 6.00 -26.44
N GLY A 123 -20.23 6.97 -27.16
CA GLY A 123 -21.66 7.01 -27.45
C GLY A 123 -22.20 8.30 -28.08
N GLY A 124 -21.53 9.45 -27.90
CA GLY A 124 -21.84 10.69 -28.61
C GLY A 124 -23.23 11.29 -28.34
N TRP A 125 -23.69 11.34 -27.08
CA TRP A 125 -25.03 11.82 -26.75
C TRP A 125 -25.22 13.35 -26.87
N THR A 126 -24.28 14.14 -26.36
CA THR A 126 -24.34 15.62 -26.37
C THR A 126 -22.95 16.23 -26.58
N ASP A 127 -22.87 17.51 -26.96
CA ASP A 127 -21.63 18.25 -27.15
C ASP A 127 -21.23 19.09 -25.91
N ARG A 128 -22.06 19.09 -24.86
CA ARG A 128 -21.87 19.90 -23.65
C ARG A 128 -22.55 19.30 -22.42
N LEU A 129 -22.11 19.75 -21.25
CA LEU A 129 -22.71 19.41 -19.96
C LEU A 129 -22.97 20.68 -19.15
N ARG A 130 -24.09 20.70 -18.43
CA ARG A 130 -24.31 21.67 -17.35
C ARG A 130 -23.29 21.43 -16.24
N VAL A 131 -22.82 22.50 -15.62
CA VAL A 131 -21.77 22.46 -14.59
C VAL A 131 -22.38 22.58 -13.20
N SER A 132 -21.90 21.75 -12.28
CA SER A 132 -22.01 21.92 -10.84
C SER A 132 -20.68 22.44 -10.28
N HIS A 133 -20.74 23.31 -9.28
CA HIS A 133 -19.56 23.82 -8.56
C HIS A 133 -19.55 23.39 -7.10
N MET A 134 -18.42 22.90 -6.61
CA MET A 134 -18.25 22.54 -5.20
C MET A 134 -17.83 23.76 -4.38
N VAL A 135 -18.67 24.15 -3.43
CA VAL A 135 -18.39 25.23 -2.46
C VAL A 135 -17.75 24.63 -1.21
N GLY A 136 -16.47 24.93 -1.00
CA GLY A 136 -15.68 24.40 0.11
C GLY A 136 -15.99 25.02 1.47
N PHE A 137 -15.37 24.49 2.54
CA PHE A 137 -15.54 25.02 3.89
C PHE A 137 -14.98 26.45 4.03
N ALA A 138 -15.88 27.41 4.28
CA ALA A 138 -15.57 28.78 4.68
C ALA A 138 -16.69 29.31 5.60
N PRO A 139 -16.54 30.50 6.22
CA PRO A 139 -17.68 31.20 6.82
C PRO A 139 -18.84 31.34 5.82
N ALA A 140 -20.09 31.25 6.28
CA ALA A 140 -21.26 31.22 5.41
C ALA A 140 -21.32 32.40 4.41
N ALA A 141 -20.93 33.60 4.84
CA ALA A 141 -20.88 34.77 3.95
C ALA A 141 -19.87 34.61 2.80
N GLU A 142 -18.73 33.96 3.03
CA GLU A 142 -17.73 33.69 2.00
C GLU A 142 -18.20 32.59 1.05
N MET A 143 -18.86 31.55 1.57
CA MET A 143 -19.49 30.50 0.76
C MET A 143 -20.57 31.07 -0.18
N VAL A 144 -21.40 31.99 0.32
CA VAL A 144 -22.40 32.70 -0.47
C VAL A 144 -21.75 33.56 -1.55
N ALA A 145 -20.76 34.37 -1.18
CA ALA A 145 -20.06 35.23 -2.14
C ALA A 145 -19.37 34.43 -3.25
N GLU A 146 -18.81 33.26 -2.92
CA GLU A 146 -18.26 32.33 -3.90
C GLU A 146 -19.31 31.79 -4.87
N ALA A 147 -20.46 31.34 -4.35
CA ALA A 147 -21.53 30.81 -5.18
C ALA A 147 -22.15 31.89 -6.09
N GLU A 148 -22.36 33.11 -5.56
CA GLU A 148 -22.83 34.26 -6.34
C GLU A 148 -21.82 34.61 -7.44
N ARG A 149 -20.52 34.66 -7.12
CA ARG A 149 -19.47 34.89 -8.12
C ARG A 149 -19.49 33.84 -9.22
N MET A 150 -19.60 32.56 -8.87
CA MET A 150 -19.66 31.47 -9.86
C MET A 150 -20.92 31.52 -10.74
N ARG A 151 -22.06 31.93 -10.17
CA ARG A 151 -23.29 32.19 -10.94
C ARG A 151 -23.10 33.37 -11.88
N ASP A 152 -22.58 34.49 -11.39
CA ASP A 152 -22.54 35.75 -12.12
C ASP A 152 -21.43 35.79 -13.19
N GLU A 153 -20.27 35.17 -12.93
CA GLU A 153 -19.13 35.13 -13.85
C GLU A 153 -19.21 33.98 -14.86
N HIS A 154 -19.78 32.84 -14.46
CA HIS A 154 -19.75 31.60 -15.28
C HIS A 154 -21.13 31.03 -15.61
N GLY A 155 -22.22 31.61 -15.09
CA GLY A 155 -23.59 31.14 -15.31
C GLY A 155 -23.96 29.86 -14.55
N VAL A 156 -23.17 29.43 -13.56
CA VAL A 156 -23.41 28.18 -12.82
C VAL A 156 -24.67 28.29 -11.95
N THR A 157 -25.60 27.34 -12.10
CA THR A 157 -26.87 27.29 -11.34
C THR A 157 -27.03 26.05 -10.47
N THR A 158 -25.94 25.32 -10.22
CA THR A 158 -25.94 24.10 -9.41
C THR A 158 -24.72 24.07 -8.51
N PHE A 159 -24.93 23.88 -7.21
CA PHE A 159 -23.86 23.91 -6.22
C PHE A 159 -23.89 22.71 -5.29
N LYS A 160 -22.72 22.07 -5.16
CA LYS A 160 -22.42 21.08 -4.11
C LYS A 160 -21.84 21.78 -2.91
N VAL A 161 -22.57 21.80 -1.81
CA VAL A 161 -22.08 22.40 -0.56
C VAL A 161 -21.30 21.35 0.22
N LYS A 162 -20.01 21.61 0.48
CA LYS A 162 -19.24 20.77 1.40
C LYS A 162 -19.77 20.97 2.82
N VAL A 163 -20.19 19.88 3.45
CA VAL A 163 -20.66 19.80 4.84
C VAL A 163 -19.82 18.77 5.63
N GLY A 164 -20.16 18.50 6.88
CA GLY A 164 -19.41 17.56 7.72
C GLY A 164 -18.62 18.23 8.86
N ARG A 165 -18.82 19.54 9.09
CA ARG A 165 -18.21 20.30 10.19
C ARG A 165 -18.95 20.06 11.50
N ARG A 166 -18.28 20.43 12.61
CA ARG A 166 -18.84 20.37 13.97
C ARG A 166 -18.85 21.75 14.63
N PRO A 167 -19.97 22.16 15.26
CA PRO A 167 -21.26 21.46 15.30
C PRO A 167 -21.94 21.40 13.92
N TYR A 168 -22.71 20.34 13.63
CA TYR A 168 -23.35 20.15 12.30
C TYR A 168 -24.22 21.35 11.87
N ARG A 169 -24.76 22.10 12.84
CA ARG A 169 -25.56 23.31 12.58
C ARG A 169 -24.81 24.39 11.83
N LEU A 170 -23.49 24.44 11.94
CA LEU A 170 -22.68 25.39 11.18
C LEU A 170 -22.82 25.17 9.66
N ASP A 171 -23.03 23.93 9.22
CA ASP A 171 -23.31 23.62 7.81
C ASP A 171 -24.77 23.84 7.45
N VAL A 172 -25.71 23.54 8.36
CA VAL A 172 -27.14 23.83 8.18
C VAL A 172 -27.35 25.33 7.94
N ASP A 173 -26.71 26.17 8.77
CA ASP A 173 -26.75 27.63 8.65
C ASP A 173 -26.14 28.10 7.31
N ALA A 174 -25.04 27.49 6.88
CA ALA A 174 -24.42 27.79 5.58
C ALA A 174 -25.32 27.41 4.40
N CYS A 175 -25.95 26.23 4.44
CA CYS A 175 -26.90 25.79 3.40
C CYS A 175 -28.13 26.70 3.33
N ARG A 176 -28.64 27.14 4.49
CA ARG A 176 -29.77 28.07 4.56
C ARG A 176 -29.40 29.44 3.98
N ALA A 177 -28.23 29.97 4.34
CA ALA A 177 -27.72 31.23 3.78
C ALA A 177 -27.56 31.16 2.25
N LEU A 178 -27.02 30.04 1.72
CA LEU A 178 -26.92 29.81 0.28
C LEU A 178 -28.30 29.78 -0.39
N ARG A 179 -29.27 29.06 0.18
CA ARG A 179 -30.63 29.03 -0.34
C ARG A 179 -31.29 30.40 -0.35
N GLU A 180 -31.13 31.18 0.72
CA GLU A 180 -31.67 32.55 0.82
C GLU A 180 -31.07 33.49 -0.22
N ALA A 181 -29.75 33.41 -0.46
CA ALA A 181 -29.05 34.29 -1.40
C ALA A 181 -29.26 33.89 -2.88
N LEU A 182 -29.25 32.60 -3.18
CA LEU A 182 -29.29 32.08 -4.55
C LEU A 182 -30.72 31.90 -5.08
N GLY A 183 -31.72 31.87 -4.19
CA GLY A 183 -33.11 31.70 -4.55
C GLY A 183 -33.51 30.23 -4.80
N PRO A 184 -34.79 29.96 -5.10
CA PRO A 184 -35.33 28.60 -5.20
C PRO A 184 -34.97 27.87 -6.50
N ASP A 185 -34.61 28.58 -7.56
CA ASP A 185 -34.36 28.01 -8.89
C ASP A 185 -32.96 27.41 -9.04
N VAL A 186 -32.04 27.74 -8.13
CA VAL A 186 -30.69 27.16 -8.09
C VAL A 186 -30.73 25.78 -7.43
N GLU A 187 -30.10 24.78 -8.06
CA GLU A 187 -30.00 23.44 -7.51
C GLU A 187 -28.91 23.40 -6.42
N LEU A 188 -29.27 22.89 -5.23
CA LEU A 188 -28.34 22.68 -4.12
C LEU A 188 -28.35 21.21 -3.71
N TYR A 189 -27.18 20.68 -3.42
CA TYR A 189 -27.00 19.38 -2.78
C TYR A 189 -25.77 19.42 -1.88
N VAL A 190 -25.60 18.41 -1.03
CA VAL A 190 -24.57 18.41 0.02
C VAL A 190 -23.66 17.20 -0.10
N ASP A 191 -22.38 17.38 0.23
CA ASP A 191 -21.39 16.31 0.33
C ASP A 191 -20.66 16.42 1.67
N GLY A 192 -20.78 15.39 2.50
CA GLY A 192 -20.20 15.35 3.83
C GLY A 192 -18.79 14.79 3.90
N ASN A 193 -18.28 14.15 2.84
CA ASN A 193 -17.02 13.40 2.80
C ASN A 193 -16.75 12.57 4.08
N ARG A 194 -17.81 11.95 4.60
CA ARG A 194 -17.85 11.08 5.79
C ARG A 194 -17.68 11.83 7.13
N GLY A 195 -17.86 13.15 7.14
CA GLY A 195 -17.55 14.02 8.28
C GLY A 195 -18.50 13.87 9.47
N TRP A 196 -19.77 13.54 9.24
CA TRP A 196 -20.77 13.37 10.30
C TRP A 196 -20.94 11.92 10.72
N THR A 197 -21.39 11.71 11.95
CA THR A 197 -22.02 10.44 12.33
C THR A 197 -23.37 10.31 11.63
N ALA A 198 -23.88 9.08 11.46
CA ALA A 198 -25.22 8.88 10.89
C ALA A 198 -26.32 9.66 11.65
N SER A 199 -26.19 9.78 12.98
CA SER A 199 -27.13 10.54 13.82
C SER A 199 -27.05 12.06 13.62
N GLU A 200 -25.84 12.62 13.49
CA GLU A 200 -25.66 14.04 13.14
C GLU A 200 -26.23 14.32 11.75
N ALA A 201 -25.94 13.46 10.77
CA ALA A 201 -26.46 13.57 9.41
C ALA A 201 -27.99 13.52 9.36
N ALA A 202 -28.63 12.62 10.10
CA ALA A 202 -30.09 12.53 10.16
C ALA A 202 -30.72 13.83 10.69
N ARG A 203 -30.17 14.41 11.76
CA ARG A 203 -30.63 15.70 12.31
C ARG A 203 -30.39 16.85 11.35
N ALA A 204 -29.23 16.88 10.69
CA ALA A 204 -28.92 17.91 9.70
C ALA A 204 -29.90 17.85 8.52
N LEU A 205 -30.20 16.66 7.99
CA LEU A 205 -31.18 16.48 6.92
C LEU A 205 -32.59 16.91 7.34
N GLU A 206 -33.00 16.63 8.58
CA GLU A 206 -34.27 17.09 9.12
C GLU A 206 -34.33 18.63 9.20
N GLU A 207 -33.29 19.28 9.72
CA GLU A 207 -33.20 20.75 9.82
C GLU A 207 -33.04 21.45 8.45
N MET A 208 -32.65 20.71 7.40
CA MET A 208 -32.52 21.21 6.02
C MET A 208 -33.67 20.79 5.09
N ALA A 209 -34.72 20.14 5.60
CA ALA A 209 -35.79 19.59 4.78
C ALA A 209 -36.55 20.64 3.95
N ASP A 210 -36.56 21.91 4.40
CA ASP A 210 -37.19 23.04 3.71
C ASP A 210 -36.31 23.69 2.64
N LEU A 211 -35.03 23.30 2.54
CA LEU A 211 -34.06 23.93 1.63
C LEU A 211 -34.12 23.37 0.20
N GLY A 212 -34.93 22.35 -0.06
CA GLY A 212 -35.08 21.75 -1.39
C GLY A 212 -33.76 21.18 -1.94
N LEU A 213 -33.03 20.43 -1.11
CA LEU A 213 -31.82 19.73 -1.54
C LEU A 213 -32.16 18.64 -2.57
N SER A 214 -31.40 18.54 -3.65
CA SER A 214 -31.69 17.57 -4.72
C SER A 214 -31.15 16.16 -4.41
N PHE A 215 -30.07 16.05 -3.63
CA PHE A 215 -29.54 14.81 -3.05
C PHE A 215 -28.53 15.11 -1.92
N ALA A 216 -28.04 14.05 -1.28
CA ALA A 216 -26.94 14.11 -0.33
C ALA A 216 -25.89 13.05 -0.69
N GLU A 217 -24.62 13.36 -0.47
CA GLU A 217 -23.47 12.51 -0.84
C GLU A 217 -22.62 12.25 0.41
N GLU A 218 -22.33 10.97 0.69
CA GLU A 218 -21.32 10.55 1.69
C GLU A 218 -21.38 11.31 3.03
N LEU A 219 -22.57 11.52 3.60
CA LEU A 219 -22.72 12.31 4.83
C LEU A 219 -21.99 11.70 6.03
N CYS A 220 -21.96 10.37 6.09
CA CYS A 220 -21.33 9.59 7.15
C CYS A 220 -20.42 8.49 6.58
N PRO A 221 -19.48 7.95 7.38
CA PRO A 221 -18.60 6.86 6.95
C PRO A 221 -19.38 5.68 6.39
N ALA A 222 -18.93 5.15 5.25
CA ALA A 222 -19.49 3.92 4.69
C ALA A 222 -19.21 2.69 5.56
N ASP A 223 -18.11 2.71 6.31
CA ASP A 223 -17.75 1.66 7.26
C ASP A 223 -18.66 1.63 8.51
N ASP A 224 -19.46 2.69 8.75
CA ASP A 224 -20.59 2.65 9.68
C ASP A 224 -21.80 1.96 9.01
N VAL A 225 -21.63 0.69 8.66
CA VAL A 225 -22.51 -0.04 7.73
C VAL A 225 -23.98 0.01 8.14
N LEU A 226 -24.28 -0.25 9.42
CA LEU A 226 -25.65 -0.24 9.92
C LEU A 226 -26.18 1.19 10.10
N GLY A 227 -25.34 2.12 10.59
CA GLY A 227 -25.72 3.52 10.74
C GLY A 227 -26.05 4.17 9.40
N ARG A 228 -25.25 3.91 8.36
CA ARG A 228 -25.48 4.41 7.00
C ARG A 228 -26.76 3.86 6.39
N ARG A 229 -27.01 2.55 6.49
CA ARG A 229 -28.28 1.97 5.98
C ARG A 229 -29.49 2.55 6.69
N TRP A 230 -29.41 2.71 8.02
CA TRP A 230 -30.46 3.39 8.78
C TRP A 230 -30.65 4.83 8.28
N LEU A 231 -29.58 5.60 8.09
CA LEU A 231 -29.65 6.97 7.57
C LEU A 231 -30.31 7.04 6.19
N VAL A 232 -29.94 6.15 5.26
CA VAL A 232 -30.52 6.09 3.91
C VAL A 232 -32.03 5.84 3.97
N GLN A 233 -32.50 5.02 4.91
CA GLN A 233 -33.94 4.78 5.11
C GLN A 233 -34.69 5.98 5.71
N GLN A 234 -33.98 6.90 6.39
CA GLN A 234 -34.58 8.12 6.93
C GLN A 234 -34.51 9.30 5.95
N ALA A 235 -33.61 9.25 4.96
CA ALA A 235 -33.38 10.36 4.05
C ALA A 235 -34.60 10.60 3.13
N THR A 236 -34.99 11.86 3.00
CA THR A 236 -36.06 12.30 2.08
C THR A 236 -35.54 12.63 0.68
N VAL A 237 -34.22 12.63 0.51
CA VAL A 237 -33.50 12.86 -0.74
C VAL A 237 -32.63 11.66 -1.07
N PRO A 238 -32.28 11.42 -2.35
CA PRO A 238 -31.35 10.36 -2.71
C PRO A 238 -30.01 10.48 -1.97
N MET A 239 -29.45 9.34 -1.58
CA MET A 239 -28.12 9.22 -0.96
C MET A 239 -27.12 8.67 -1.97
N PHE A 240 -26.20 9.52 -2.40
CA PHE A 240 -25.15 9.19 -3.35
C PHE A 240 -23.93 8.60 -2.66
N ALA A 241 -23.42 7.52 -3.22
CA ALA A 241 -22.14 6.95 -2.86
C ALA A 241 -21.02 7.53 -3.74
N ASP A 242 -19.89 7.89 -3.12
CA ASP A 242 -18.70 8.39 -3.79
C ASP A 242 -17.45 7.59 -3.39
N GLU A 243 -16.78 7.91 -2.28
CA GLU A 243 -15.54 7.21 -1.90
C GLU A 243 -15.78 5.74 -1.54
N SER A 244 -17.02 5.36 -1.19
CA SER A 244 -17.43 3.99 -0.89
C SER A 244 -17.57 3.09 -2.11
N VAL A 245 -17.54 3.64 -3.34
CA VAL A 245 -17.83 2.91 -4.59
C VAL A 245 -16.73 3.10 -5.63
N ALA A 246 -15.48 2.81 -5.24
CA ALA A 246 -14.34 2.89 -6.14
C ALA A 246 -14.36 1.84 -7.27
N ARG A 247 -15.11 0.73 -7.11
CA ARG A 247 -15.14 -0.41 -8.04
C ARG A 247 -16.57 -0.90 -8.29
N PRO A 248 -16.86 -1.54 -9.45
CA PRO A 248 -18.19 -2.08 -9.74
C PRO A 248 -18.75 -3.05 -8.69
N GLY A 249 -17.88 -3.86 -8.07
CA GLY A 249 -18.31 -4.75 -6.99
C GLY A 249 -18.76 -4.02 -5.72
N GLU A 250 -18.22 -2.82 -5.46
CA GLU A 250 -18.64 -1.96 -4.35
C GLU A 250 -19.97 -1.28 -4.67
N VAL A 251 -20.13 -0.77 -5.89
CA VAL A 251 -21.42 -0.24 -6.38
C VAL A 251 -22.53 -1.27 -6.16
N THR A 252 -22.32 -2.52 -6.58
CA THR A 252 -23.29 -3.60 -6.34
C THR A 252 -23.58 -3.82 -4.86
N ARG A 253 -22.56 -3.81 -3.99
CA ARG A 253 -22.76 -4.02 -2.54
C ARG A 253 -23.52 -2.87 -1.89
N GLU A 254 -23.16 -1.63 -2.18
CA GLU A 254 -23.79 -0.45 -1.60
C GLU A 254 -25.27 -0.34 -2.00
N LEU A 255 -25.57 -0.54 -3.29
CA LEU A 255 -26.93 -0.50 -3.82
C LEU A 255 -27.79 -1.65 -3.28
N LEU A 256 -27.33 -2.91 -3.40
CA LEU A 256 -28.12 -4.07 -2.98
C LEU A 256 -28.33 -4.15 -1.48
N SER A 257 -27.47 -3.52 -0.70
CA SER A 257 -27.59 -3.50 0.74
C SER A 257 -28.38 -2.31 1.30
N GLY A 258 -28.81 -1.39 0.43
CA GLY A 258 -29.57 -0.20 0.80
C GLY A 258 -28.73 0.88 1.49
N ALA A 259 -27.41 0.88 1.26
CA ALA A 259 -26.48 1.87 1.80
C ALA A 259 -26.26 3.08 0.85
N ALA A 260 -26.79 3.00 -0.37
CA ALA A 260 -26.85 4.10 -1.33
C ALA A 260 -28.06 3.94 -2.27
N THR A 261 -28.47 5.05 -2.89
CA THR A 261 -29.55 5.11 -3.90
C THR A 261 -29.15 5.87 -5.16
N GLY A 262 -27.97 6.50 -5.17
CA GLY A 262 -27.34 7.08 -6.35
C GLY A 262 -25.82 6.84 -6.33
N ILE A 263 -25.17 6.99 -7.49
CA ILE A 263 -23.74 6.72 -7.65
C ILE A 263 -23.03 7.94 -8.24
N SER A 264 -21.98 8.40 -7.57
CA SER A 264 -21.01 9.31 -8.16
C SER A 264 -20.07 8.50 -9.07
N ILE A 265 -19.99 8.87 -10.35
CA ILE A 265 -19.02 8.32 -11.30
C ILE A 265 -17.92 9.35 -11.47
N LYS A 266 -16.68 8.94 -11.20
CA LYS A 266 -15.50 9.79 -11.40
C LYS A 266 -14.51 9.07 -12.30
N THR A 267 -14.28 9.63 -13.49
CA THR A 267 -13.33 9.06 -14.46
C THR A 267 -11.94 8.91 -13.87
N SER A 268 -11.56 9.76 -12.92
CA SER A 268 -10.28 9.72 -12.22
C SER A 268 -10.06 8.51 -11.31
N ARG A 269 -11.08 7.69 -11.01
CA ARG A 269 -10.93 6.39 -10.30
C ARG A 269 -11.30 5.16 -11.13
N THR A 270 -12.08 5.34 -12.19
CA THR A 270 -12.65 4.22 -12.98
C THR A 270 -12.28 4.28 -14.46
N GLY A 271 -11.50 5.26 -14.90
CA GLY A 271 -11.16 5.49 -16.30
C GLY A 271 -12.41 5.72 -17.16
N PHE A 272 -12.37 5.35 -18.43
CA PHE A 272 -13.56 5.28 -19.29
C PHE A 272 -14.12 3.87 -19.38
N THR A 273 -13.24 2.86 -19.45
CA THR A 273 -13.68 1.47 -19.63
C THR A 273 -14.50 0.98 -18.43
N THR A 274 -14.06 1.23 -17.20
CA THR A 274 -14.84 0.81 -16.01
C THR A 274 -16.02 1.74 -15.77
N SER A 275 -15.89 3.04 -16.03
CA SER A 275 -17.02 3.97 -15.95
C SER A 275 -18.16 3.60 -16.90
N GLN A 276 -17.88 3.13 -18.13
CA GLN A 276 -18.90 2.62 -19.05
C GLN A 276 -19.65 1.41 -18.47
N ARG A 277 -18.93 0.52 -17.76
CA ARG A 277 -19.57 -0.61 -17.06
C ARG A 277 -20.47 -0.14 -15.92
N LEU A 278 -20.08 0.93 -15.21
CA LEU A 278 -20.91 1.53 -14.16
C LEU A 278 -22.18 2.16 -14.73
N VAL A 279 -22.09 2.83 -15.89
CA VAL A 279 -23.27 3.34 -16.60
C VAL A 279 -24.23 2.20 -16.92
N GLY A 280 -23.76 1.11 -17.55
CA GLY A 280 -24.61 -0.05 -17.85
C GLY A 280 -25.20 -0.72 -16.61
N LEU A 281 -24.43 -0.82 -15.51
CA LEU A 281 -24.91 -1.34 -14.24
C LEU A 281 -26.01 -0.47 -13.62
N CYS A 282 -25.79 0.85 -13.55
CA CYS A 282 -26.76 1.77 -12.95
C CYS A 282 -28.01 1.91 -13.81
N GLU A 283 -27.86 1.95 -15.13
CA GLU A 283 -28.99 1.97 -16.07
C GLU A 283 -29.87 0.71 -15.90
N GLY A 284 -29.25 -0.47 -15.83
CA GLY A 284 -29.96 -1.74 -15.64
C GLY A 284 -30.69 -1.83 -14.30
N LEU A 285 -30.19 -1.16 -13.25
CA LEU A 285 -30.81 -1.11 -11.92
C LEU A 285 -31.78 0.07 -11.73
N GLY A 286 -31.86 1.00 -12.69
CA GLY A 286 -32.66 2.22 -12.57
C GLY A 286 -32.09 3.23 -11.55
N VAL A 287 -30.78 3.22 -11.35
CA VAL A 287 -30.07 4.04 -10.36
C VAL A 287 -29.58 5.34 -10.99
N GLU A 288 -29.75 6.44 -10.27
CA GLU A 288 -29.26 7.75 -10.70
C GLU A 288 -27.74 7.88 -10.57
N VAL A 289 -27.14 8.65 -11.48
CA VAL A 289 -25.70 8.92 -11.45
C VAL A 289 -25.41 10.42 -11.57
N VAL A 290 -24.26 10.81 -11.06
CA VAL A 290 -23.66 12.14 -11.27
C VAL A 290 -22.22 11.97 -11.72
N ILE A 291 -21.74 12.83 -12.62
CA ILE A 291 -20.31 12.94 -12.90
C ILE A 291 -19.70 13.78 -11.80
N GLY A 292 -18.99 13.11 -10.89
CA GLY A 292 -18.32 13.76 -9.76
C GLY A 292 -16.94 14.28 -10.13
N ASN A 293 -16.39 15.12 -9.26
CA ASN A 293 -15.05 15.68 -9.40
C ASN A 293 -14.10 15.12 -8.33
N GLN A 294 -12.87 14.81 -8.72
CA GLN A 294 -11.79 14.36 -7.83
C GLN A 294 -10.85 15.51 -7.45
N ILE A 295 -11.30 16.75 -7.56
CA ILE A 295 -10.47 17.96 -7.51
C ILE A 295 -9.51 17.93 -8.70
N ASP A 296 -10.09 17.72 -9.88
CA ASP A 296 -9.34 17.45 -11.12
C ASP A 296 -8.67 18.72 -11.67
N SER A 297 -7.54 18.55 -12.36
CA SER A 297 -7.00 19.58 -13.25
C SER A 297 -7.95 19.79 -14.45
N GLN A 298 -7.63 20.72 -15.34
CA GLN A 298 -8.36 20.84 -16.59
C GLN A 298 -8.21 19.61 -17.48
N VAL A 299 -7.07 18.93 -17.46
CA VAL A 299 -6.88 17.65 -18.18
C VAL A 299 -7.85 16.60 -17.65
N GLY A 300 -7.95 16.43 -16.33
CA GLY A 300 -8.90 15.48 -15.73
C GLY A 300 -10.37 15.89 -15.93
N SER A 301 -10.66 17.19 -15.87
CA SER A 301 -12.01 17.73 -16.10
C SER A 301 -12.47 17.54 -17.54
N LEU A 302 -11.55 17.61 -18.51
CA LEU A 302 -11.81 17.30 -19.91
C LEU A 302 -12.16 15.81 -20.09
N CYS A 303 -11.46 14.90 -19.40
CA CYS A 303 -11.83 13.49 -19.38
C CYS A 303 -13.25 13.27 -18.83
N ALA A 304 -13.56 13.89 -17.69
CA ALA A 304 -14.87 13.80 -17.06
C ALA A 304 -15.98 14.36 -17.97
N ALA A 305 -15.73 15.49 -18.63
CA ALA A 305 -16.66 16.09 -19.58
C ALA A 305 -16.89 15.20 -20.81
N ALA A 306 -15.82 14.64 -21.37
CA ALA A 306 -15.89 13.76 -22.53
C ALA A 306 -16.72 12.49 -22.24
N PHE A 307 -16.53 11.88 -21.07
CA PHE A 307 -17.31 10.73 -20.64
C PHE A 307 -18.75 11.10 -20.30
N GLY A 308 -18.96 12.19 -19.55
CA GLY A 308 -20.28 12.62 -19.10
C GLY A 308 -21.22 12.95 -20.26
N ALA A 309 -20.67 13.52 -21.35
CA ALA A 309 -21.42 13.87 -22.55
C ALA A 309 -21.72 12.68 -23.46
N ALA A 310 -21.12 11.51 -23.21
CA ALA A 310 -21.27 10.34 -24.08
C ALA A 310 -22.60 9.60 -23.88
N TYR A 311 -23.26 9.75 -22.72
CA TYR A 311 -24.47 8.99 -22.39
C TYR A 311 -25.62 9.87 -21.86
N PRO A 312 -26.89 9.52 -22.14
CA PRO A 312 -28.04 10.22 -21.56
C PRO A 312 -28.06 10.19 -20.03
N LEU A 313 -27.72 9.04 -19.43
CA LEU A 313 -27.77 8.84 -17.98
C LEU A 313 -26.81 9.78 -17.25
N THR A 314 -25.60 9.98 -17.76
CA THR A 314 -24.58 10.85 -17.17
C THR A 314 -24.82 12.32 -17.47
N ALA A 315 -25.39 12.67 -18.63
CA ALA A 315 -25.71 14.05 -19.00
C ALA A 315 -26.99 14.61 -18.35
N ARG A 316 -27.78 13.75 -17.68
CA ARG A 316 -29.07 14.13 -17.08
C ARG A 316 -28.92 15.13 -15.94
N ARG A 317 -27.90 14.97 -15.10
CA ARG A 317 -27.59 15.88 -13.98
C ARG A 317 -26.41 16.79 -14.34
N PRO A 318 -26.33 18.01 -13.77
CA PRO A 318 -25.13 18.84 -13.87
C PRO A 318 -23.90 18.08 -13.36
N ALA A 319 -22.79 18.19 -14.07
CA ALA A 319 -21.54 17.50 -13.79
C ALA A 319 -20.58 18.42 -13.03
N GLU A 320 -19.84 17.87 -12.08
CA GLU A 320 -18.87 18.63 -11.27
C GLU A 320 -17.59 18.88 -12.09
N LEU A 321 -17.53 20.02 -12.77
CA LEU A 321 -16.53 20.30 -13.83
C LEU A 321 -15.90 21.69 -13.70
N SER A 322 -15.74 22.23 -12.49
CA SER A 322 -15.30 23.63 -12.32
C SER A 322 -14.22 23.86 -11.26
N ASN A 323 -13.87 22.86 -10.44
CA ASN A 323 -12.92 23.07 -9.34
C ASN A 323 -11.48 23.35 -9.79
N PHE A 324 -11.13 23.06 -11.05
CA PHE A 324 -9.87 23.51 -11.65
C PHE A 324 -9.74 25.05 -11.67
N LEU A 325 -10.84 25.80 -11.57
CA LEU A 325 -10.80 27.27 -11.51
C LEU A 325 -10.12 27.79 -10.25
N ASP A 326 -9.93 26.98 -9.22
CA ASP A 326 -9.17 27.37 -8.05
C ASP A 326 -7.65 27.17 -8.23
N MET A 327 -7.20 26.52 -9.30
CA MET A 327 -5.77 26.37 -9.61
C MET A 327 -5.19 27.66 -10.17
N THR A 328 -3.93 28.00 -9.84
CA THR A 328 -3.29 29.23 -10.33
C THR A 328 -3.01 29.23 -11.84
N ASP A 329 -2.73 28.05 -12.41
CA ASP A 329 -2.50 27.77 -13.83
C ASP A 329 -2.93 26.30 -14.12
N ASP A 330 -2.65 25.76 -15.29
CA ASP A 330 -2.86 24.35 -15.65
C ASP A 330 -1.81 23.89 -16.69
N LEU A 331 -1.84 22.62 -17.14
CA LEU A 331 -0.95 22.10 -18.18
C LEU A 331 -1.50 22.25 -19.61
N LEU A 332 -2.81 22.48 -19.78
CA LEU A 332 -3.38 22.65 -21.12
C LEU A 332 -2.87 23.93 -21.81
N ALA A 333 -2.59 23.82 -23.12
CA ALA A 333 -2.23 24.94 -23.99
C ALA A 333 -3.41 25.89 -24.20
N GLU A 334 -4.57 25.35 -24.53
CA GLU A 334 -5.83 26.08 -24.54
C GLU A 334 -6.59 25.76 -23.23
N PRO A 335 -6.95 26.73 -22.39
CA PRO A 335 -7.74 26.45 -21.20
C PRO A 335 -9.20 26.05 -21.50
N LEU A 336 -9.83 25.31 -20.58
CA LEU A 336 -11.27 25.06 -20.60
C LEU A 336 -12.05 26.34 -20.24
N VAL A 337 -13.19 26.51 -20.90
CA VAL A 337 -14.06 27.68 -20.73
C VAL A 337 -15.44 27.23 -20.29
N ILE A 338 -15.94 27.82 -19.20
CA ILE A 338 -17.31 27.64 -18.71
C ILE A 338 -18.08 28.91 -19.01
N GLU A 339 -19.13 28.77 -19.82
CA GLU A 339 -19.99 29.85 -20.29
C GLU A 339 -21.45 29.40 -20.12
N ASP A 340 -22.32 30.32 -19.68
CA ASP A 340 -23.75 30.05 -19.46
C ASP A 340 -24.04 28.81 -18.59
N GLY A 341 -23.16 28.51 -17.64
CA GLY A 341 -23.27 27.36 -16.75
C GLY A 341 -22.97 26.02 -17.42
N GLU A 342 -22.39 26.02 -18.62
CA GLU A 342 -22.09 24.82 -19.40
C GLU A 342 -20.59 24.72 -19.72
N LEU A 343 -20.09 23.48 -19.79
CA LEU A 343 -18.77 23.16 -20.34
C LEU A 343 -18.97 22.38 -21.65
N ARG A 344 -18.43 22.91 -22.74
CA ARG A 344 -18.41 22.23 -24.04
C ARG A 344 -17.30 21.19 -24.09
N VAL A 345 -17.60 20.04 -24.67
CA VAL A 345 -16.59 19.01 -24.94
C VAL A 345 -15.81 19.42 -26.19
N ARG A 346 -14.49 19.23 -26.16
CA ARG A 346 -13.64 19.50 -27.33
C ARG A 346 -14.02 18.62 -28.50
N GLN A 347 -14.08 19.24 -29.67
CA GLN A 347 -14.35 18.57 -30.93
C GLN A 347 -13.00 18.30 -31.61
N GLY A 348 -12.61 17.03 -31.72
CA GLY A 348 -11.34 16.63 -32.32
C GLY A 348 -10.95 15.20 -31.97
N PRO A 349 -9.92 14.64 -32.62
CA PRO A 349 -9.43 13.30 -32.33
C PRO A 349 -8.98 13.14 -30.88
N GLY A 350 -9.30 12.00 -30.26
CA GLY A 350 -8.94 11.73 -28.87
C GLY A 350 -9.77 12.56 -27.90
N LEU A 351 -9.15 13.10 -26.87
CA LEU A 351 -9.74 14.06 -25.95
C LEU A 351 -9.56 15.51 -26.41
N GLY A 352 -8.82 15.76 -27.49
CA GLY A 352 -8.40 17.10 -27.89
C GLY A 352 -7.46 17.74 -26.86
N ILE A 353 -6.68 16.94 -26.14
CA ILE A 353 -5.66 17.42 -25.19
C ILE A 353 -4.44 17.90 -25.97
N GLU A 354 -4.03 19.13 -25.69
CA GLU A 354 -2.74 19.67 -26.07
C GLU A 354 -2.07 20.20 -24.80
N ILE A 355 -0.95 19.59 -24.44
CA ILE A 355 -0.15 19.99 -23.28
C ILE A 355 0.82 21.08 -23.71
N ASP A 356 0.85 22.18 -22.97
CA ASP A 356 1.84 23.23 -23.14
C ASP A 356 3.19 22.75 -22.57
N ASP A 357 4.17 22.55 -23.44
CA ASP A 357 5.49 22.04 -23.07
C ASP A 357 6.22 22.99 -22.11
N ASP A 358 6.02 24.31 -22.21
CA ASP A 358 6.65 25.28 -21.29
C ASP A 358 6.03 25.18 -19.90
N LYS A 359 4.71 24.99 -19.82
CA LYS A 359 4.01 24.77 -18.54
C LYS A 359 4.36 23.42 -17.93
N LEU A 360 4.36 22.34 -18.71
CA LEU A 360 4.79 21.02 -18.22
C LEU A 360 6.24 21.07 -17.75
N ALA A 361 7.12 21.71 -18.51
CA ALA A 361 8.48 21.94 -18.06
C ALA A 361 8.46 22.69 -16.73
N ARG A 362 7.74 23.80 -16.60
CA ARG A 362 7.70 24.61 -15.39
C ARG A 362 7.21 23.85 -14.15
N TYR A 363 6.17 23.04 -14.28
CA TYR A 363 5.47 22.44 -13.14
C TYR A 363 5.87 20.99 -12.82
N ARG A 364 6.59 20.30 -13.71
CA ARG A 364 7.08 18.93 -13.44
C ARG A 364 8.11 18.91 -12.30
N GLN A 365 8.05 17.86 -11.48
CA GLN A 365 8.87 17.69 -10.26
C GLN A 365 9.98 16.64 -10.41
N ASP A 366 10.14 16.05 -11.59
CA ASP A 366 11.10 14.97 -11.91
C ASP A 366 12.28 15.47 -12.77
N ARG A 367 12.69 16.74 -12.61
CA ARG A 367 13.86 17.28 -13.30
C ARG A 367 15.15 16.75 -12.65
N ASP A 368 15.97 16.03 -13.40
CA ASP A 368 17.38 15.86 -13.05
C ASP A 368 18.02 17.24 -12.92
N HIS A 369 18.63 17.56 -11.77
CA HIS A 369 19.37 18.80 -11.58
C HIS A 369 20.64 18.82 -12.45
N HIS A 370 20.50 19.15 -13.73
CA HIS A 370 21.59 19.53 -14.61
C HIS A 370 21.99 20.98 -14.31
N GLN A 371 23.02 21.17 -13.47
CA GLN A 371 23.64 22.48 -13.26
C GLN A 371 24.59 22.82 -14.43
N PRO A 372 24.48 23.99 -15.08
CA PRO A 372 25.41 24.41 -16.12
C PRO A 372 26.71 24.95 -15.50
N SER A 373 27.84 24.49 -16.04
CA SER A 373 29.21 24.86 -15.67
C SER A 373 29.50 26.36 -15.83
N LYS A 374 29.88 27.06 -14.75
CA LYS A 374 30.72 28.28 -14.80
C LYS A 374 31.68 28.37 -13.61
N GLU A 375 32.96 28.34 -13.98
CA GLU A 375 34.17 28.96 -13.41
C GLU A 375 34.34 29.10 -11.89
N ARG A 376 35.49 28.55 -11.44
CA ARG A 376 36.02 28.57 -10.07
C ARG A 376 36.21 30.00 -9.55
N SER A 377 35.64 30.26 -8.38
CA SER A 377 36.26 31.16 -7.40
C SER A 377 35.96 30.64 -5.99
N THR A 378 37.05 30.33 -5.30
CA THR A 378 37.18 29.88 -3.91
C THR A 378 36.32 30.72 -2.96
N THR A 379 35.55 30.10 -2.06
CA THR A 379 35.82 29.91 -0.61
C THR A 379 34.52 29.56 0.13
N MET A 380 34.61 28.64 1.09
CA MET A 380 33.63 28.30 2.15
C MET A 380 32.34 27.58 1.75
N THR A 381 32.42 26.25 1.70
CA THR A 381 31.27 25.34 1.77
C THR A 381 30.90 25.15 3.25
N GLN A 382 29.73 25.65 3.64
CA GLN A 382 28.97 25.08 4.75
C GLN A 382 28.35 23.78 4.25
N GLN A 383 28.73 22.72 4.94
CA GLN A 383 28.25 21.35 4.79
C GLN A 383 26.78 21.32 5.23
N LEU A 384 25.86 21.05 4.30
CA LEU A 384 24.50 20.62 4.62
C LEU A 384 24.57 19.09 4.68
N ASP A 385 24.57 18.58 5.90
CA ASP A 385 24.52 17.16 6.20
C ASP A 385 23.18 16.58 5.73
N HIS A 386 23.24 15.65 4.78
CA HIS A 386 22.30 14.52 4.79
C HIS A 386 22.81 13.58 5.88
N PRO A 387 21.98 13.09 6.81
CA PRO A 387 22.46 12.10 7.77
C PRO A 387 22.86 10.86 6.98
N GLU A 388 24.13 10.49 7.05
CA GLU A 388 24.59 9.14 6.72
C GLU A 388 23.82 8.20 7.66
N LEU A 389 22.95 7.36 7.11
CA LEU A 389 22.32 6.30 7.90
C LEU A 389 23.44 5.33 8.31
N THR A 390 23.74 5.36 9.61
CA THR A 390 24.72 4.48 10.24
C THR A 390 24.05 3.15 10.59
N GLU A 391 24.84 2.13 10.96
CA GLU A 391 24.32 0.85 11.48
C GLU A 391 23.33 1.06 12.65
N GLN A 392 23.35 2.22 13.32
CA GLN A 392 22.45 2.60 14.42
C GLN A 392 21.04 3.05 14.00
N ASP A 393 20.73 3.16 12.70
CA ASP A 393 19.46 3.72 12.19
C ASP A 393 18.43 2.67 11.71
N ALA A 394 18.62 1.39 12.04
CA ALA A 394 17.65 0.33 11.71
C ALA A 394 16.35 0.46 12.56
N THR A 395 15.19 0.51 11.90
CA THR A 395 13.86 0.63 12.56
C THR A 395 13.08 -0.67 12.50
N ALA A 396 12.20 -0.93 13.48
CA ALA A 396 11.27 -2.07 13.47
C ALA A 396 10.44 -2.13 12.18
N ALA A 397 10.02 -0.97 11.67
CA ALA A 397 9.23 -0.88 10.45
C ALA A 397 9.99 -1.40 9.21
N ALA A 398 11.30 -1.11 9.10
CA ALA A 398 12.11 -1.58 7.99
C ALA A 398 12.37 -3.09 8.06
N SER A 399 12.72 -3.59 9.25
CA SER A 399 12.92 -5.03 9.50
C SER A 399 11.62 -5.84 9.33
N GLY A 400 10.50 -5.33 9.85
CA GLY A 400 9.18 -5.96 9.75
C GLY A 400 8.63 -5.97 8.33
N ALA A 401 8.87 -4.92 7.54
CA ALA A 401 8.49 -4.87 6.13
C ALA A 401 9.22 -5.95 5.30
N ASN A 402 10.54 -6.13 5.54
CA ASN A 402 11.34 -7.16 4.87
C ASN A 402 10.91 -8.57 5.28
N ALA A 403 10.71 -8.83 6.58
CA ALA A 403 10.21 -10.10 7.09
C ALA A 403 8.81 -10.43 6.54
N THR A 404 7.92 -9.44 6.46
CA THR A 404 6.58 -9.59 5.87
C THR A 404 6.65 -9.95 4.39
N ALA A 405 7.58 -9.36 3.63
CA ALA A 405 7.78 -9.68 2.22
C ALA A 405 8.25 -11.13 2.02
N VAL A 406 9.20 -11.60 2.84
CA VAL A 406 9.68 -13.00 2.84
C VAL A 406 8.58 -13.97 3.26
N PHE A 407 7.77 -13.64 4.26
CA PHE A 407 6.64 -14.48 4.67
C PHE A 407 5.61 -14.63 3.54
N ARG A 408 5.29 -13.55 2.83
CA ARG A 408 4.36 -13.58 1.67
C ARG A 408 4.89 -14.45 0.52
N SER A 409 6.20 -14.44 0.26
CA SER A 409 6.78 -15.31 -0.77
C SER A 409 6.75 -16.80 -0.35
N LYS A 410 6.95 -17.11 0.94
CA LYS A 410 6.80 -18.47 1.48
C LYS A 410 5.36 -18.98 1.40
N ALA A 411 4.37 -18.15 1.73
CA ALA A 411 2.95 -18.52 1.67
C ALA A 411 2.45 -18.82 0.24
N ALA A 412 3.15 -18.33 -0.79
CA ALA A 412 2.85 -18.62 -2.20
C ALA A 412 3.39 -19.98 -2.68
N ALA A 413 4.34 -20.59 -1.95
CA ALA A 413 4.82 -21.94 -2.20
C ALA A 413 3.85 -22.95 -1.55
N ALA A 414 2.95 -23.53 -2.34
CA ALA A 414 1.87 -24.37 -1.86
C ALA A 414 2.37 -25.64 -1.13
N GLY A 415 2.12 -25.73 0.18
CA GLY A 415 2.12 -26.98 0.92
C GLY A 415 0.83 -27.80 0.67
N PRO A 416 0.73 -29.02 1.22
CA PRO A 416 -0.48 -29.84 1.12
C PRO A 416 -1.70 -29.09 1.68
N ALA A 417 -2.85 -29.25 1.02
CA ALA A 417 -4.09 -28.61 1.43
C ALA A 417 -4.54 -29.13 2.80
N ILE A 418 -4.63 -28.23 3.79
CA ILE A 418 -5.14 -28.55 5.13
C ILE A 418 -6.66 -28.74 5.04
N SER A 419 -7.19 -29.83 5.61
CA SER A 419 -8.62 -30.12 5.59
C SER A 419 -9.42 -29.07 6.36
N LYS A 420 -10.67 -28.85 5.96
CA LYS A 420 -11.57 -27.91 6.66
C LYS A 420 -11.80 -28.34 8.10
N GLU A 421 -11.86 -29.65 8.33
CA GLU A 421 -12.05 -30.26 9.64
C GLU A 421 -10.88 -29.95 10.57
N ARG A 422 -9.64 -30.03 10.08
CA ARG A 422 -8.46 -29.69 10.88
C ARG A 422 -8.39 -28.19 11.17
N VAL A 423 -8.77 -27.34 10.22
CA VAL A 423 -8.85 -25.88 10.43
C VAL A 423 -9.90 -25.56 11.52
N ASP A 424 -11.09 -26.16 11.45
CA ASP A 424 -12.15 -25.97 12.45
C ASP A 424 -11.73 -26.42 13.85
N GLU A 425 -11.07 -27.58 13.96
CA GLU A 425 -10.57 -28.12 15.21
C GLU A 425 -9.58 -27.16 15.89
N VAL A 426 -8.56 -26.71 15.14
CA VAL A 426 -7.51 -25.81 15.66
C VAL A 426 -8.08 -24.43 15.98
N ALA A 427 -8.90 -23.87 15.09
CA ALA A 427 -9.52 -22.55 15.32
C ALA A 427 -10.44 -22.56 16.54
N THR A 428 -11.27 -23.59 16.68
CA THR A 428 -12.16 -23.76 17.83
C THR A 428 -11.39 -23.89 19.14
N ALA A 429 -10.29 -24.66 19.14
CA ALA A 429 -9.44 -24.83 20.31
C ALA A 429 -8.74 -23.52 20.71
N ALA A 430 -8.18 -22.78 19.74
CA ALA A 430 -7.52 -21.50 19.99
C ALA A 430 -8.49 -20.45 20.55
N ILE A 431 -9.68 -20.33 19.95
CA ILE A 431 -10.72 -19.41 20.45
C ILE A 431 -11.16 -19.81 21.87
N ARG A 432 -11.29 -21.11 22.15
CA ARG A 432 -11.62 -21.60 23.50
C ARG A 432 -10.53 -21.24 24.51
N ALA A 433 -9.25 -21.42 24.16
CA ALA A 433 -8.13 -21.05 25.04
C ALA A 433 -8.15 -19.55 25.37
N LEU A 434 -8.41 -18.69 24.39
CA LEU A 434 -8.57 -17.25 24.61
C LEU A 434 -9.77 -16.93 25.51
N HIS A 435 -10.92 -17.60 25.31
CA HIS A 435 -12.07 -17.45 26.20
C HIS A 435 -11.74 -17.83 27.64
N ASP A 436 -10.97 -18.91 27.82
CA ASP A 436 -10.61 -19.41 29.15
C ASP A 436 -9.65 -18.44 29.85
N VAL A 437 -8.68 -17.85 29.13
CA VAL A 437 -7.83 -16.77 29.65
C VAL A 437 -8.65 -15.55 30.05
N ILE A 438 -9.59 -15.10 29.21
CA ILE A 438 -10.46 -13.94 29.49
C ILE A 438 -11.26 -14.17 30.78
N ARG A 439 -11.80 -15.38 30.98
CA ARG A 439 -12.54 -15.73 32.19
C ARG A 439 -11.63 -15.89 33.40
N GLU A 440 -10.51 -16.60 33.27
CA GLU A 440 -9.61 -16.88 34.38
C GLU A 440 -9.00 -15.59 34.94
N LYS A 441 -8.54 -14.70 34.05
CA LYS A 441 -7.94 -13.42 34.44
C LYS A 441 -8.95 -12.31 34.67
N GLN A 442 -10.25 -12.60 34.52
CA GLN A 442 -11.35 -11.63 34.68
C GLN A 442 -11.13 -10.36 33.84
N VAL A 443 -10.69 -10.54 32.58
CA VAL A 443 -10.34 -9.44 31.68
C VAL A 443 -11.54 -8.52 31.50
N THR A 444 -11.33 -7.25 31.84
CA THR A 444 -12.34 -6.19 31.71
C THR A 444 -12.50 -5.74 30.26
N TYR A 445 -13.61 -5.07 29.95
CA TYR A 445 -13.79 -4.48 28.61
C TYR A 445 -12.68 -3.47 28.27
N THR A 446 -12.22 -2.69 29.25
CA THR A 446 -11.12 -1.74 29.05
C THR A 446 -9.82 -2.47 28.67
N GLU A 447 -9.45 -3.52 29.40
CA GLU A 447 -8.26 -4.33 29.07
C GLU A 447 -8.41 -5.03 27.72
N TYR A 448 -9.62 -5.51 27.40
CA TYR A 448 -9.91 -6.09 26.09
C TYR A 448 -9.81 -5.05 24.95
N ASP A 449 -10.25 -3.81 25.17
CA ASP A 449 -10.10 -2.72 24.21
C ASP A 449 -8.62 -2.38 23.96
N HIS A 450 -7.79 -2.36 25.01
CA HIS A 450 -6.35 -2.20 24.88
C HIS A 450 -5.70 -3.36 24.12
N LEU A 451 -6.06 -4.61 24.43
CA LEU A 451 -5.58 -5.79 23.71
C LEU A 451 -5.94 -5.71 22.22
N LYS A 452 -7.19 -5.39 21.88
CA LYS A 452 -7.62 -5.20 20.49
C LYS A 452 -6.83 -4.11 19.79
N SER A 453 -6.68 -2.95 20.44
CA SER A 453 -5.91 -1.83 19.88
C SER A 453 -4.47 -2.22 19.61
N TRP A 454 -3.85 -2.98 20.53
CA TRP A 454 -2.49 -3.48 20.37
C TRP A 454 -2.38 -4.48 19.22
N LEU A 455 -3.28 -5.46 19.11
CA LEU A 455 -3.30 -6.43 17.99
C LEU A 455 -3.46 -5.74 16.61
N ILE A 456 -4.28 -4.70 16.53
CA ILE A 456 -4.41 -3.88 15.31
C ILE A 456 -3.07 -3.21 15.00
N GLN A 457 -2.43 -2.62 16.00
CA GLN A 457 -1.17 -1.91 15.83
C GLN A 457 -0.01 -2.84 15.45
N VAL A 458 0.02 -4.10 15.93
CA VAL A 458 1.00 -5.11 15.46
C VAL A 458 0.91 -5.27 13.93
N GLY A 459 -0.31 -5.27 13.39
CA GLY A 459 -0.53 -5.32 11.95
C GLY A 459 -0.14 -4.06 11.20
N LEU A 460 -0.40 -2.89 11.78
CA LEU A 460 -0.04 -1.59 11.18
C LEU A 460 1.47 -1.34 11.20
N ASP A 461 2.16 -1.80 12.24
CA ASP A 461 3.62 -1.69 12.38
C ASP A 461 4.36 -2.74 11.53
N GLY A 462 3.65 -3.72 10.96
CA GLY A 462 4.25 -4.78 10.14
C GLY A 462 4.97 -5.87 10.95
N GLU A 463 4.63 -6.01 12.24
CA GLU A 463 5.35 -6.89 13.18
C GLU A 463 4.67 -8.25 13.40
N TRP A 464 3.67 -8.63 12.61
CA TRP A 464 3.08 -9.97 12.69
C TRP A 464 4.13 -11.09 12.58
N PRO A 465 5.10 -11.06 11.64
CA PRO A 465 6.16 -12.07 11.61
C PRO A 465 6.96 -12.10 12.91
N LEU A 466 7.43 -10.94 13.39
CA LEU A 466 8.20 -10.85 14.63
C LEU A 466 7.42 -11.41 15.84
N PHE A 467 6.14 -11.06 15.96
CA PHE A 467 5.30 -11.55 17.06
C PHE A 467 5.14 -13.08 17.04
N LEU A 468 4.89 -13.65 15.85
CA LEU A 468 4.71 -15.09 15.70
C LEU A 468 6.02 -15.85 15.93
N ASP A 469 7.12 -15.36 15.38
CA ASP A 469 8.44 -16.00 15.45
C ASP A 469 8.97 -16.01 16.90
N VAL A 470 8.83 -14.90 17.63
CA VAL A 470 9.37 -14.78 19.00
C VAL A 470 8.54 -15.57 20.01
N TRP A 471 7.21 -15.46 19.99
CA TRP A 471 6.39 -15.98 21.09
C TRP A 471 5.59 -17.26 20.77
N LEU A 472 5.57 -17.72 19.51
CA LEU A 472 4.77 -18.89 19.11
C LEU A 472 5.55 -19.94 18.32
N GLU A 473 6.55 -19.56 17.53
CA GLU A 473 7.24 -20.49 16.61
C GLU A 473 7.96 -21.64 17.36
N HIS A 474 8.51 -21.40 18.56
CA HIS A 474 9.19 -22.46 19.31
C HIS A 474 8.27 -23.65 19.62
N VAL A 475 6.98 -23.41 19.92
CA VAL A 475 6.01 -24.48 20.16
C VAL A 475 5.67 -25.22 18.87
N VAL A 476 5.57 -24.51 17.74
CA VAL A 476 5.34 -25.14 16.43
C VAL A 476 6.53 -26.02 16.04
N GLU A 477 7.74 -25.54 16.31
CA GLU A 477 8.98 -26.27 16.08
C GLU A 477 9.06 -27.53 16.95
N GLU A 478 8.69 -27.47 18.23
CA GLU A 478 8.63 -28.65 19.11
C GLU A 478 7.72 -29.74 18.53
N VAL A 479 6.56 -29.35 17.99
CA VAL A 479 5.63 -30.28 17.34
C VAL A 479 6.22 -30.83 16.04
N ALA A 480 6.81 -29.96 15.19
CA ALA A 480 7.37 -30.34 13.91
C ALA A 480 8.57 -31.29 14.04
N ASN A 481 9.31 -31.21 15.14
CA ASN A 481 10.49 -32.02 15.41
C ASN A 481 10.27 -33.08 16.51
N ALA A 482 9.03 -33.35 16.90
CA ALA A 482 8.70 -34.29 17.97
C ALA A 482 9.23 -35.71 17.69
N ASP A 483 9.13 -36.16 16.44
CA ASP A 483 9.57 -37.49 15.99
C ASP A 483 11.02 -37.53 15.50
N ARG A 484 11.76 -36.41 15.60
CA ARG A 484 13.12 -36.29 15.08
C ARG A 484 14.13 -37.07 15.94
N GLN A 485 14.86 -38.00 15.31
CA GLN A 485 15.92 -38.78 15.95
C GLN A 485 17.28 -38.10 15.84
N GLY A 486 17.53 -37.41 14.73
CA GLY A 486 18.78 -36.68 14.46
C GLY A 486 18.92 -35.39 15.29
N SER A 487 19.77 -34.49 14.81
CA SER A 487 20.08 -33.20 15.45
C SER A 487 18.81 -32.39 15.69
N LYS A 488 18.73 -31.74 16.85
CA LYS A 488 17.55 -30.97 17.23
C LYS A 488 17.46 -29.66 16.45
N GLY A 489 16.24 -29.33 16.04
CA GLY A 489 15.94 -28.05 15.43
C GLY A 489 15.65 -26.98 16.47
N THR A 490 15.53 -25.75 15.99
CA THR A 490 14.90 -24.63 16.70
C THR A 490 14.37 -23.64 15.66
N ILE A 491 13.77 -22.54 16.12
CA ILE A 491 13.09 -21.55 15.28
C ILE A 491 14.01 -21.01 14.17
N GLU A 492 13.47 -20.68 13.00
CA GLU A 492 14.28 -20.14 11.89
C GLU A 492 14.68 -18.69 12.18
N GLY A 493 13.74 -17.92 12.73
CA GLY A 493 13.87 -16.48 12.93
C GLY A 493 13.67 -15.69 11.62
N PRO A 494 13.40 -14.38 11.74
CA PRO A 494 12.96 -13.55 10.61
C PRO A 494 14.09 -13.20 9.63
N TYR A 495 15.35 -13.52 9.95
CA TYR A 495 16.53 -13.04 9.25
C TYR A 495 17.12 -14.03 8.24
N TYR A 496 16.43 -15.12 7.94
CA TYR A 496 16.84 -16.05 6.89
C TYR A 496 16.68 -15.44 5.50
N VAL A 497 17.72 -15.54 4.67
CA VAL A 497 17.71 -15.12 3.27
C VAL A 497 18.15 -16.31 2.42
N PRO A 498 17.31 -16.79 1.48
CA PRO A 498 17.69 -17.89 0.61
C PRO A 498 18.75 -17.47 -0.40
N GLU A 499 19.38 -18.46 -1.05
CA GLU A 499 20.33 -18.24 -2.15
C GLU A 499 21.62 -17.49 -1.76
N SER A 500 22.06 -17.67 -0.50
CA SER A 500 23.38 -17.21 -0.06
C SER A 500 24.51 -17.87 -0.90
N PRO A 501 25.69 -17.24 -1.00
CA PRO A 501 26.78 -17.74 -1.83
C PRO A 501 27.19 -19.18 -1.48
N GLU A 502 27.35 -20.03 -2.49
CA GLU A 502 27.85 -21.39 -2.31
C GLU A 502 29.37 -21.41 -2.11
N LEU A 503 29.81 -22.15 -1.09
CA LEU A 503 31.19 -22.20 -0.63
C LEU A 503 31.67 -23.66 -0.51
N PRO A 504 32.97 -23.93 -0.73
CA PRO A 504 33.54 -25.27 -0.56
C PRO A 504 33.58 -25.68 0.92
N ALA A 505 33.78 -26.98 1.17
CA ALA A 505 33.80 -27.58 2.51
C ALA A 505 34.72 -26.88 3.52
N VAL A 506 35.83 -26.29 3.05
CA VAL A 506 36.70 -25.42 3.85
C VAL A 506 36.63 -24.01 3.28
N ALA A 507 35.99 -23.10 4.00
CA ALA A 507 35.75 -21.74 3.53
C ALA A 507 35.75 -20.72 4.67
N THR A 508 35.79 -19.45 4.30
CA THR A 508 35.58 -18.31 5.20
C THR A 508 34.33 -17.59 4.72
N LEU A 509 33.41 -17.25 5.64
CA LEU A 509 32.20 -16.51 5.28
C LEU A 509 32.56 -15.12 4.74
N PRO A 510 31.72 -14.53 3.88
CA PRO A 510 31.92 -13.15 3.44
C PRO A 510 31.98 -12.22 4.65
N MET A 511 33.09 -11.49 4.76
CA MET A 511 33.34 -10.51 5.83
C MET A 511 34.25 -9.38 5.32
N ARG A 512 34.32 -8.26 6.04
CA ARG A 512 35.23 -7.15 5.75
C ARG A 512 36.68 -7.57 6.03
N ASP A 513 37.65 -6.92 5.39
CA ASP A 513 39.09 -7.20 5.64
C ASP A 513 39.51 -6.90 7.09
N ASP A 514 38.84 -5.95 7.74
CA ASP A 514 39.08 -5.47 9.10
C ASP A 514 37.89 -5.76 10.04
N GLU A 515 37.15 -6.83 9.76
CA GLU A 515 35.94 -7.20 10.51
C GLU A 515 36.23 -7.35 12.03
N PRO A 516 35.50 -6.61 12.90
CA PRO A 516 35.62 -6.73 14.35
C PRO A 516 35.12 -8.08 14.87
N GLY A 517 35.29 -8.31 16.17
CA GLY A 517 34.88 -9.53 16.83
C GLY A 517 35.94 -10.63 16.86
N THR A 518 35.61 -11.69 17.60
CA THR A 518 36.52 -12.81 17.88
C THR A 518 36.47 -13.83 16.75
N ASP A 519 37.63 -14.14 16.15
CA ASP A 519 37.71 -15.18 15.11
C ASP A 519 37.24 -16.54 15.64
N LEU A 520 36.43 -17.24 14.84
CA LEU A 520 35.84 -18.53 15.16
C LEU A 520 35.96 -19.47 13.95
N VAL A 521 36.47 -20.68 14.17
CA VAL A 521 36.33 -21.78 13.21
C VAL A 521 35.20 -22.69 13.69
N PHE A 522 34.11 -22.71 12.93
CA PHE A 522 32.98 -23.61 13.14
C PHE A 522 33.13 -24.82 12.20
N GLN A 523 33.32 -26.00 12.76
CA GLN A 523 33.59 -27.22 12.00
C GLN A 523 32.75 -28.39 12.49
N GLY A 524 32.67 -29.44 11.71
CA GLY A 524 31.93 -30.63 12.07
C GLY A 524 31.72 -31.57 10.90
N GLN A 525 30.87 -32.56 11.13
CA GLN A 525 30.50 -33.54 10.12
C GLN A 525 28.98 -33.71 10.05
N VAL A 526 28.45 -33.78 8.82
CA VAL A 526 27.06 -34.13 8.54
C VAL A 526 26.97 -35.64 8.28
N ARG A 527 26.11 -36.32 9.02
CA ARG A 527 25.88 -37.76 8.94
C ARG A 527 24.39 -38.07 8.92
N SER A 528 24.03 -39.27 8.50
CA SER A 528 22.70 -39.83 8.68
C SER A 528 22.55 -40.48 10.06
N VAL A 529 21.31 -40.75 10.48
CA VAL A 529 21.00 -41.43 11.76
C VAL A 529 21.63 -42.83 11.92
N ASP A 530 21.97 -43.50 10.82
CA ASP A 530 22.69 -44.78 10.82
C ASP A 530 24.22 -44.62 10.87
N GLY A 531 24.70 -43.38 10.91
CA GLY A 531 26.10 -43.01 11.07
C GLY A 531 26.90 -42.87 9.76
N ALA A 532 26.26 -43.02 8.59
CA ALA A 532 26.94 -42.82 7.32
C ALA A 532 27.28 -41.34 7.07
N PRO A 533 28.48 -41.01 6.54
CA PRO A 533 28.81 -39.64 6.16
C PRO A 533 27.93 -39.16 5.00
N LEU A 534 27.48 -37.90 5.07
CA LEU A 534 26.67 -37.28 4.02
C LEU A 534 27.50 -36.25 3.25
N GLY A 535 28.22 -36.73 2.25
CA GLY A 535 28.97 -35.86 1.34
C GLY A 535 28.07 -35.12 0.36
N GLY A 536 28.42 -33.86 0.08
CA GLY A 536 27.57 -32.95 -0.70
C GLY A 536 26.36 -32.41 0.05
N ALA A 537 26.27 -32.63 1.37
CA ALA A 537 25.30 -31.95 2.21
C ALA A 537 25.58 -30.44 2.23
N VAL A 538 24.53 -29.64 2.39
CA VAL A 538 24.62 -28.18 2.42
C VAL A 538 24.38 -27.71 3.85
N VAL A 539 25.35 -26.97 4.39
CA VAL A 539 25.26 -26.22 5.66
C VAL A 539 25.08 -24.74 5.32
N ASP A 540 23.83 -24.29 5.26
CA ASP A 540 23.47 -22.88 5.08
C ASP A 540 23.57 -22.18 6.44
N ILE A 541 24.44 -21.19 6.56
CA ILE A 541 24.82 -20.53 7.83
C ILE A 541 24.61 -19.02 7.73
N TRP A 542 24.07 -18.42 8.78
CA TRP A 542 23.99 -16.97 8.95
C TRP A 542 24.04 -16.55 10.42
N HIS A 543 24.59 -15.38 10.71
CA HIS A 543 24.59 -14.81 12.07
C HIS A 543 24.75 -13.29 12.06
N ALA A 544 24.56 -12.66 13.23
CA ALA A 544 24.80 -11.24 13.44
C ALA A 544 26.29 -10.91 13.49
N ASP A 545 26.64 -9.66 13.22
CA ASP A 545 27.97 -9.12 13.47
C ASP A 545 28.25 -8.88 14.97
N ASP A 546 29.42 -8.30 15.28
CA ASP A 546 29.86 -7.96 16.64
C ASP A 546 29.01 -6.85 17.30
N TYR A 547 28.13 -6.21 16.52
CA TYR A 547 27.19 -5.18 16.98
C TYR A 547 25.74 -5.68 17.06
N GLY A 548 25.48 -6.93 16.68
CA GLY A 548 24.16 -7.54 16.73
C GLY A 548 23.29 -7.31 15.49
N PHE A 549 23.86 -6.89 14.36
CA PHE A 549 23.13 -6.62 13.12
C PHE A 549 23.27 -7.74 12.09
N TYR A 550 22.18 -7.97 11.33
CA TYR A 550 22.13 -8.93 10.24
C TYR A 550 22.18 -8.24 8.87
N SER A 551 23.05 -8.72 7.98
CA SER A 551 23.10 -8.24 6.60
C SER A 551 21.77 -8.42 5.88
N GLN A 552 21.45 -7.50 4.96
CA GLN A 552 20.16 -7.40 4.23
C GLN A 552 18.95 -7.00 5.10
N PHE A 553 19.14 -6.80 6.40
CA PHE A 553 18.10 -6.27 7.32
C PHE A 553 18.53 -4.97 8.01
N ALA A 554 19.83 -4.78 8.27
CA ALA A 554 20.37 -3.50 8.69
C ALA A 554 20.91 -2.70 7.48
N PRO A 555 20.73 -1.37 7.44
CA PRO A 555 21.30 -0.53 6.41
C PRO A 555 22.84 -0.58 6.47
N SER A 556 23.49 -0.36 5.33
CA SER A 556 24.94 -0.16 5.22
C SER A 556 25.85 -1.39 5.48
N LEU A 557 25.29 -2.56 5.83
CA LEU A 557 26.06 -3.82 5.87
C LEU A 557 26.32 -4.37 4.45
N PRO A 558 27.50 -4.95 4.17
CA PRO A 558 27.75 -5.68 2.93
C PRO A 558 26.71 -6.78 2.68
N GLU A 559 26.30 -6.93 1.43
CA GLU A 559 25.44 -8.04 1.02
C GLU A 559 26.14 -9.37 1.33
N TRP A 560 25.41 -10.30 1.95
CA TRP A 560 25.92 -11.62 2.37
C TRP A 560 26.97 -11.62 3.49
N LEU A 561 27.19 -10.49 4.19
CA LEU A 561 28.05 -10.46 5.38
C LEU A 561 27.60 -11.55 6.36
N PHE A 562 28.54 -12.44 6.73
CA PHE A 562 28.31 -13.61 7.58
C PHE A 562 27.22 -14.58 7.10
N ARG A 563 27.05 -14.73 5.78
CA ARG A 563 26.10 -15.68 5.18
C ARG A 563 26.78 -16.57 4.14
N GLY A 564 26.42 -17.86 4.09
CA GLY A 564 26.87 -18.74 3.01
C GLY A 564 26.32 -20.16 3.09
N ARG A 565 26.36 -20.88 1.96
CA ARG A 565 25.99 -22.30 1.85
C ARG A 565 27.23 -23.14 1.65
N VAL A 566 27.70 -23.77 2.71
CA VAL A 566 28.93 -24.58 2.67
C VAL A 566 28.57 -26.01 2.28
N VAL A 567 29.16 -26.49 1.19
CA VAL A 567 28.96 -27.86 0.70
C VAL A 567 30.01 -28.77 1.32
N THR A 568 29.59 -29.82 2.02
CA THR A 568 30.49 -30.77 2.69
C THR A 568 31.35 -31.58 1.72
N ASP A 569 32.51 -32.04 2.17
CA ASP A 569 33.37 -32.95 1.40
C ASP A 569 32.79 -34.38 1.29
N GLU A 570 33.50 -35.31 0.68
CA GLU A 570 33.02 -36.69 0.46
C GLU A 570 32.76 -37.43 1.79
N GLU A 571 33.48 -37.07 2.85
CA GLU A 571 33.29 -37.56 4.20
C GLU A 571 32.20 -36.80 4.98
N GLY A 572 31.53 -35.82 4.37
CA GLY A 572 30.51 -35.01 5.03
C GLY A 572 31.09 -33.96 5.99
N CYS A 573 32.40 -33.72 5.97
CA CYS A 573 33.06 -32.75 6.83
C CYS A 573 32.95 -31.32 6.27
N PHE A 574 32.98 -30.34 7.17
CA PHE A 574 33.09 -28.92 6.84
C PHE A 574 33.92 -28.17 7.89
N ALA A 575 34.53 -27.05 7.49
CA ALA A 575 35.21 -26.10 8.36
C ALA A 575 35.02 -24.67 7.84
N ILE A 576 34.38 -23.83 8.66
CA ILE A 576 33.91 -22.50 8.29
C ILE A 576 34.60 -21.47 9.18
N GLY A 577 35.46 -20.64 8.61
CA GLY A 577 36.02 -19.46 9.27
C GLY A 577 34.99 -18.33 9.32
N THR A 578 34.71 -17.82 10.51
CA THR A 578 33.79 -16.71 10.75
C THR A 578 34.17 -15.91 12.00
N LYS A 579 33.30 -15.01 12.48
CA LYS A 579 33.38 -14.35 13.78
C LYS A 579 32.35 -14.93 14.74
N GLN A 580 32.67 -14.92 16.03
CA GLN A 580 31.68 -15.18 17.08
C GLN A 580 30.66 -14.02 17.13
N PRO A 581 29.35 -14.29 16.98
CA PRO A 581 28.33 -13.25 16.95
C PRO A 581 28.11 -12.61 18.32
N ALA A 582 27.59 -11.38 18.34
CA ALA A 582 27.14 -10.72 19.56
C ALA A 582 25.68 -11.08 19.93
N PRO A 583 25.28 -10.97 21.22
CA PRO A 583 23.86 -10.90 21.56
C PRO A 583 23.23 -9.65 20.93
N TYR A 584 21.93 -9.71 20.63
CA TYR A 584 21.23 -8.60 19.98
C TYR A 584 19.83 -8.43 20.55
N GLN A 585 19.24 -7.25 20.33
CA GLN A 585 17.84 -7.00 20.70
C GLN A 585 16.93 -7.24 19.50
N ILE A 586 15.77 -7.85 19.74
CA ILE A 586 14.68 -7.73 18.78
C ILE A 586 14.22 -6.26 18.69
N PRO A 587 13.63 -5.82 17.58
CA PRO A 587 13.18 -4.44 17.45
C PRO A 587 12.26 -3.99 18.60
N THR A 588 12.51 -2.81 19.16
CA THR A 588 11.83 -2.29 20.35
C THR A 588 10.98 -1.03 20.10
N ASP A 589 11.07 -0.45 18.91
CA ASP A 589 10.36 0.78 18.52
C ASP A 589 8.92 0.53 18.05
N GLY A 590 8.51 -0.73 17.85
CA GLY A 590 7.16 -1.13 17.44
C GLY A 590 6.27 -1.72 18.54
N SER A 591 5.16 -2.34 18.13
CA SER A 591 4.17 -2.97 19.01
C SER A 591 4.71 -4.08 19.89
N CYS A 592 5.65 -4.89 19.39
CA CYS A 592 6.33 -5.95 20.13
C CYS A 592 7.20 -5.35 21.24
N GLY A 593 7.94 -4.28 20.95
CA GLY A 593 8.68 -3.51 21.94
C GLY A 593 7.79 -2.90 23.02
N ARG A 594 6.63 -2.35 22.64
CA ARG A 594 5.64 -1.84 23.61
C ARG A 594 5.08 -2.94 24.51
N LEU A 595 4.90 -4.16 24.01
CA LEU A 595 4.49 -5.30 24.84
C LEU A 595 5.59 -5.64 25.83
N ILE A 596 6.85 -5.71 25.39
CA ILE A 596 8.02 -5.99 26.24
C ILE A 596 8.11 -4.97 27.38
N ASP A 597 8.02 -3.67 27.06
CA ASP A 597 8.04 -2.59 28.05
C ASP A 597 6.87 -2.70 29.03
N ALA A 598 5.65 -2.89 28.52
CA ALA A 598 4.45 -3.01 29.36
C ALA A 598 4.47 -4.25 30.28
N ALA A 599 5.08 -5.36 29.83
CA ALA A 599 5.20 -6.59 30.59
C ALA A 599 6.43 -6.62 31.52
N GLY A 600 7.34 -5.64 31.40
CA GLY A 600 8.59 -5.59 32.16
C GLY A 600 9.61 -6.65 31.73
N TRP A 601 9.58 -7.07 30.47
CA TRP A 601 10.54 -8.02 29.88
C TRP A 601 11.77 -7.29 29.32
N HIS A 602 12.77 -8.05 28.85
CA HIS A 602 13.88 -7.50 28.07
C HIS A 602 13.83 -7.99 26.62
N ALA A 603 14.40 -7.24 25.68
CA ALA A 603 14.37 -7.57 24.25
C ALA A 603 15.54 -8.45 23.75
N TRP A 604 16.43 -8.89 24.64
CA TRP A 604 17.67 -9.55 24.26
C TRP A 604 17.50 -11.01 23.84
N ARG A 605 18.19 -11.34 22.75
CA ARG A 605 18.51 -12.68 22.27
C ARG A 605 19.98 -12.96 22.60
N PRO A 606 20.34 -14.18 23.07
CA PRO A 606 21.73 -14.56 23.28
C PRO A 606 22.52 -14.56 21.96
N ALA A 607 23.84 -14.52 22.02
CA ALA A 607 24.68 -14.76 20.84
C ALA A 607 24.43 -16.16 20.26
N HIS A 608 24.20 -16.27 18.96
CA HIS A 608 23.98 -17.56 18.29
C HIS A 608 24.31 -17.55 16.79
N ILE A 609 24.56 -18.74 16.27
CA ILE A 609 24.73 -19.02 14.84
C ILE A 609 23.46 -19.71 14.35
N HIS A 610 22.82 -19.19 13.32
CA HIS A 610 21.72 -19.89 12.65
C HIS A 610 22.24 -20.83 11.57
N LEU A 611 21.61 -21.99 11.47
CA LEU A 611 21.95 -23.01 10.48
C LEU A 611 20.70 -23.62 9.86
N LYS A 612 20.81 -23.97 8.58
CA LYS A 612 19.89 -24.85 7.87
C LYS A 612 20.70 -25.91 7.14
N VAL A 613 20.55 -27.16 7.57
CA VAL A 613 21.36 -28.28 7.08
C VAL A 613 20.47 -29.24 6.29
N SER A 614 20.85 -29.51 5.05
CA SER A 614 20.10 -30.36 4.13
C SER A 614 21.01 -31.31 3.35
N ALA A 615 20.52 -32.51 3.06
CA ALA A 615 21.18 -33.46 2.17
C ALA A 615 20.13 -34.21 1.35
N ASP A 616 20.52 -34.67 0.16
CA ASP A 616 19.63 -35.45 -0.71
C ASP A 616 19.12 -36.69 0.01
N GLY A 617 17.82 -36.96 -0.10
CA GLY A 617 17.16 -38.08 0.57
C GLY A 617 16.99 -37.95 2.09
N HIS A 618 17.29 -36.80 2.67
CA HIS A 618 17.21 -36.54 4.10
C HIS A 618 16.31 -35.34 4.42
N GLN A 619 15.81 -35.29 5.65
CA GLN A 619 15.04 -34.16 6.14
C GLN A 619 15.96 -32.99 6.45
N THR A 620 15.58 -31.80 5.99
CA THR A 620 16.28 -30.57 6.37
C THR A 620 16.08 -30.28 7.86
N VAL A 621 17.11 -29.82 8.55
CA VAL A 621 17.03 -29.31 9.92
C VAL A 621 17.37 -27.82 9.93
N THR A 622 16.51 -27.03 10.55
CA THR A 622 16.79 -25.61 10.85
C THR A 622 17.10 -25.52 12.34
N SER A 623 18.20 -24.87 12.70
CA SER A 623 18.71 -24.83 14.07
C SER A 623 19.43 -23.52 14.38
N GLN A 624 19.69 -23.29 15.66
CA GLN A 624 20.46 -22.16 16.18
C GLN A 624 21.38 -22.71 17.26
N LEU A 625 22.66 -22.41 17.15
CA LEU A 625 23.68 -22.86 18.11
C LEU A 625 24.14 -21.68 18.95
N TYR A 626 24.05 -21.84 20.27
CA TYR A 626 24.30 -20.81 21.28
C TYR A 626 25.63 -21.05 21.99
N PHE A 627 26.14 -20.09 22.75
CA PHE A 627 27.44 -20.21 23.43
C PHE A 627 27.29 -20.43 24.93
N GLU A 628 27.97 -21.45 25.47
CA GLU A 628 27.94 -21.75 26.91
C GLU A 628 28.39 -20.55 27.75
N GLY A 629 27.60 -20.21 28.78
CA GLY A 629 27.88 -19.08 29.65
C GLY A 629 27.70 -17.69 29.01
N GLY A 630 27.12 -17.62 27.81
CA GLY A 630 26.81 -16.37 27.13
C GLY A 630 25.72 -15.54 27.82
N GLU A 631 25.71 -14.24 27.56
CA GLU A 631 24.66 -13.35 28.06
C GLU A 631 23.29 -13.74 27.49
N TYR A 632 22.25 -13.63 28.31
CA TYR A 632 20.84 -13.91 27.97
C TYR A 632 20.49 -15.35 27.58
N VAL A 633 21.41 -16.32 27.72
CA VAL A 633 21.14 -17.74 27.43
C VAL A 633 20.00 -18.29 28.30
N GLU A 634 19.94 -17.88 29.57
CA GLU A 634 18.91 -18.32 30.54
C GLU A 634 17.63 -17.49 30.48
N THR A 635 17.62 -16.39 29.73
CA THR A 635 16.53 -15.41 29.73
C THR A 635 16.11 -14.98 28.32
N ASP A 636 16.42 -15.79 27.31
CA ASP A 636 16.14 -15.51 25.90
C ASP A 636 14.68 -15.09 25.67
N ILE A 637 14.46 -13.95 25.02
CA ILE A 637 13.11 -13.41 24.80
C ILE A 637 12.22 -14.31 23.92
N ALA A 638 12.81 -15.22 23.12
CA ALA A 638 12.05 -16.14 22.28
C ALA A 638 11.94 -17.57 22.85
N ASP A 639 12.49 -17.82 24.05
CA ASP A 639 12.54 -19.15 24.68
C ASP A 639 13.08 -20.25 23.73
N ALA A 640 14.04 -19.92 22.87
CA ALA A 640 14.50 -20.81 21.79
C ALA A 640 15.78 -21.60 22.12
N VAL A 641 16.38 -21.34 23.28
CA VAL A 641 17.61 -21.98 23.75
C VAL A 641 17.33 -23.40 24.21
N LYS A 642 18.10 -24.36 23.71
CA LYS A 642 18.03 -25.77 24.09
C LYS A 642 19.40 -26.27 24.57
N PRO A 643 19.48 -27.09 25.63
CA PRO A 643 20.74 -27.62 26.14
C PRO A 643 21.59 -28.35 25.09
N GLU A 644 20.96 -29.03 24.13
CA GLU A 644 21.61 -29.79 23.05
C GLU A 644 22.22 -28.91 21.95
N LEU A 645 21.93 -27.61 21.96
CA LEU A 645 22.33 -26.63 20.96
C LEU A 645 23.38 -25.66 21.50
N MET A 646 24.10 -26.05 22.55
CA MET A 646 25.15 -25.25 23.17
C MET A 646 26.54 -25.59 22.59
N LEU A 647 27.30 -24.54 22.31
CA LEU A 647 28.68 -24.55 21.84
C LEU A 647 29.62 -24.17 22.97
N ALA A 648 30.72 -24.88 23.07
CA ALA A 648 31.83 -24.59 23.98
C ALA A 648 33.12 -24.34 23.17
N PRO A 649 33.33 -23.13 22.61
CA PRO A 649 34.53 -22.85 21.82
C PRO A 649 35.81 -22.95 22.65
N THR A 650 36.86 -23.47 22.05
CA THR A 650 38.20 -23.57 22.64
C THR A 650 39.22 -22.76 21.85
N PRO A 651 40.27 -22.20 22.46
CA PRO A 651 41.30 -21.48 21.73
C PRO A 651 41.99 -22.35 20.68
N ARG A 652 42.20 -21.82 19.48
CA ARG A 652 42.91 -22.52 18.40
C ARG A 652 44.38 -22.73 18.71
N ALA A 653 44.94 -23.82 18.18
CA ALA A 653 46.33 -24.20 18.39
C ALA A 653 47.35 -23.17 17.83
N ASP A 654 46.96 -22.39 16.81
CA ASP A 654 47.77 -21.31 16.23
C ASP A 654 47.66 -19.99 17.01
N GLY A 655 46.81 -19.94 18.03
CA GLY A 655 46.56 -18.76 18.86
C GLY A 655 45.72 -17.67 18.19
N GLN A 656 45.10 -17.94 17.03
CA GLN A 656 44.30 -16.98 16.27
C GLN A 656 42.81 -17.29 16.40
N GLY A 657 42.22 -16.86 17.52
CA GLY A 657 40.79 -17.03 17.82
C GLY A 657 40.43 -18.39 18.43
N ASN A 658 39.17 -18.76 18.27
CA ASN A 658 38.58 -19.96 18.83
C ASN A 658 38.16 -20.95 17.73
N GLU A 659 37.98 -22.21 18.10
CA GLU A 659 37.39 -23.25 17.27
C GLU A 659 36.32 -24.00 18.07
N VAL A 660 35.30 -24.50 17.38
CA VAL A 660 34.27 -25.34 17.96
C VAL A 660 33.83 -26.40 16.96
N THR A 661 33.56 -27.61 17.47
CA THR A 661 33.10 -28.73 16.65
C THR A 661 31.66 -29.07 17.01
N TYR A 662 30.77 -29.11 16.01
CA TYR A 662 29.38 -29.55 16.16
C TYR A 662 28.96 -30.40 14.96
N ASP A 663 28.54 -31.63 15.23
CA ASP A 663 28.11 -32.57 14.20
C ASP A 663 26.60 -32.51 13.97
N PHE A 664 26.18 -32.65 12.71
CA PHE A 664 24.78 -32.75 12.34
C PHE A 664 24.41 -34.18 11.97
N VAL A 665 23.31 -34.67 12.52
CA VAL A 665 22.72 -35.96 12.18
C VAL A 665 21.37 -35.70 11.53
N LEU A 666 21.19 -36.13 10.28
CA LEU A 666 19.96 -35.95 9.53
C LEU A 666 19.14 -37.24 9.46
N ASP A 667 17.85 -37.10 9.73
CA ASP A 667 16.85 -38.15 9.54
C ASP A 667 16.59 -38.39 8.04
N PRO A 668 16.28 -39.64 7.63
CA PRO A 668 15.89 -39.92 6.25
C PRO A 668 14.59 -39.17 5.90
N ALA A 669 14.44 -38.77 4.64
CA ALA A 669 13.19 -38.17 4.16
C ALA A 669 12.00 -39.11 4.43
N HIS A 670 10.84 -38.56 4.80
CA HIS A 670 9.63 -39.36 5.01
C HIS A 670 9.25 -40.07 3.71
N ASP A 671 9.01 -41.39 3.78
CA ASP A 671 8.50 -42.17 2.65
C ASP A 671 7.01 -41.83 2.45
N PRO A 672 6.60 -41.21 1.32
CA PRO A 672 5.21 -40.84 1.11
C PRO A 672 4.28 -42.05 0.92
N ALA A 673 4.79 -43.29 0.94
CA ALA A 673 3.99 -44.51 0.82
C ALA A 673 3.28 -44.95 2.12
N HIS A 674 3.46 -44.25 3.25
CA HIS A 674 2.92 -44.68 4.55
C HIS A 674 2.11 -43.67 5.37
N ASP A 675 1.74 -42.51 4.81
CA ASP A 675 0.77 -41.59 5.42
C ASP A 675 -0.64 -41.69 4.82
#